data_AF-A0A1C4L6A7-F1
#
_entry.id   AF-A0A1C4L6A7-F1
#
_cell.length_a   1.000
_cell.length_b   1.000
_cell.length_c   1.000
_cell.angle_alpha   90.00
_cell.angle_beta   90.00
_cell.angle_gamma   90.00
#
_symmetry.space_group_name_H-M   'P 1'
#
loop_
_entity.id
_entity.type
_entity.pdbx_description
1 polymer ?
#
loop_
_entity_poly.entity_id
_entity_poly.type
_entity_poly.pdbx_seq_one_letter_code
_entity_poly.pdbx_strand_id
1 'polypeptide(L)'
;ERRTRTPFLETLGHQDDYSHAQHPQDWPYQEKVIGWAARPLSAQFAPGDFQPGYRAAWWTDAAYRTTAKPPIDLFCGSANTCDPDLISEDATNYTGGGPCLLPGESSHALYLKCWYHQPATWKDCGARAECGFALHRFNGTYPEQPDANNYPPSCAPELPAGTLIVDDVPNGTTPAGSADRTCHASGSSGAFRLSFATPSGKIDLHQIGAGYGNHFWFSHTYLNTTPTAQRLATTGTWTLDSTRRGWMRVWVHLPDHGAHTRQARYVVGGTDSTSPARVKPQRVMRNKWVSLGAFNFTGAPTVSLSNLTRQSGLKADVELDGDGTEDVAWDAVGFEPLGTPPATQMVAMGDSYSSGEAVTEGGGDDYYPETDYDSKNRPKTRDACHRSTKSWSRQATLPGRTKSVGELADTKNPSLDYQFVACSGARHYNIIGPGQSGEPGQLEQGYLDQHTTLVTLSIGGNDMRFAEVVAQCILGPKCYDMSLQSVNPDTGQYIDGESTEELGVWAKKWAKDTVRPRLVSTLKQIHERAPNARIVLMGYPRLIDGNGNCVPGLEATETNWLNNVADMLAEEMATAVTEANTRHAANAVFSDPRDEFAGKAACGNPESLNAVVVTGHSKADSFPNSGKSFHPKIAGARLYADSLESTLNAG
;
A
#
# COMPACT_ATOMS: atom_id res chain seq x y z
N GLU A 1 36.12 4.83 -17.20
CA GLU A 1 34.95 5.56 -16.68
C GLU A 1 35.22 6.96 -16.06
N ARG A 2 36.45 7.33 -15.63
CA ARG A 2 36.67 8.62 -14.93
C ARG A 2 36.99 9.82 -15.83
N ARG A 3 37.43 9.62 -17.09
CA ARG A 3 37.93 10.72 -17.93
C ARG A 3 36.82 11.44 -18.69
N THR A 4 35.66 10.79 -18.86
CA THR A 4 34.47 11.32 -19.54
C THR A 4 33.30 11.64 -18.60
N ARG A 5 33.47 11.47 -17.28
CA ARG A 5 32.38 11.77 -16.34
C ARG A 5 32.14 13.27 -16.24
N THR A 6 30.87 13.62 -16.36
CA THR A 6 30.35 14.95 -16.11
C THR A 6 30.48 15.33 -14.63
N PRO A 7 30.40 16.63 -14.30
CA PRO A 7 30.23 17.07 -12.92
C PRO A 7 29.10 16.32 -12.20
N PHE A 8 29.21 16.21 -10.88
CA PHE A 8 28.14 15.62 -10.08
C PHE A 8 26.83 16.38 -10.35
N LEU A 9 25.73 15.65 -10.54
CA LEU A 9 24.40 16.14 -10.97
C LEU A 9 24.29 16.72 -12.38
N GLU A 10 25.14 16.35 -13.34
CA GLU A 10 25.11 16.86 -14.72
C GLU A 10 25.05 15.76 -15.80
N THR A 11 24.20 15.91 -16.81
CA THR A 11 24.22 15.07 -18.02
C THR A 11 25.31 15.50 -19.01
N LEU A 12 25.66 14.64 -19.97
CA LEU A 12 26.58 15.00 -21.07
C LEU A 12 26.09 16.21 -21.91
N GLY A 13 24.78 16.49 -21.89
CA GLY A 13 24.16 17.64 -22.55
C GLY A 13 24.03 18.90 -21.67
N HIS A 14 24.80 18.97 -20.58
CA HIS A 14 24.84 20.09 -19.61
C HIS A 14 23.55 20.34 -18.82
N GLN A 15 22.58 19.43 -18.90
CA GLN A 15 21.35 19.46 -18.10
C GLN A 15 21.58 18.87 -16.70
N ASP A 16 20.68 19.16 -15.76
CA ASP A 16 20.74 18.56 -14.43
C ASP A 16 20.41 17.05 -14.49
N ASP A 17 21.20 16.22 -13.79
CA ASP A 17 21.01 14.77 -13.67
C ASP A 17 20.98 14.33 -12.21
N TYR A 18 19.79 14.28 -11.63
CA TYR A 18 19.63 13.89 -10.23
C TYR A 18 19.86 12.40 -9.97
N SER A 19 19.98 11.55 -11.01
CA SER A 19 20.28 10.13 -10.83
C SER A 19 21.66 9.91 -10.20
N HIS A 20 22.60 10.84 -10.40
CA HIS A 20 23.92 10.81 -9.77
C HIS A 20 23.82 10.76 -8.23
N ALA A 21 22.77 11.36 -7.64
CA ALA A 21 22.55 11.35 -6.20
C ALA A 21 22.23 9.96 -5.63
N GLN A 22 21.88 8.98 -6.47
CA GLN A 22 21.71 7.57 -6.07
C GLN A 22 23.05 6.89 -5.80
N HIS A 23 24.12 7.31 -6.50
CA HIS A 23 25.46 6.78 -6.37
C HIS A 23 26.51 7.89 -6.15
N PRO A 24 26.39 8.69 -5.07
CA PRO A 24 27.27 9.84 -4.88
C PRO A 24 28.72 9.43 -4.64
N GLN A 25 29.01 8.15 -4.34
CA GLN A 25 30.37 7.66 -4.14
C GLN A 25 31.14 7.46 -5.45
N ASP A 26 30.45 7.52 -6.60
CA ASP A 26 31.09 7.47 -7.92
C ASP A 26 31.81 8.79 -8.23
N TRP A 27 31.58 9.85 -7.44
CA TRP A 27 32.31 11.12 -7.46
C TRP A 27 33.17 11.33 -6.20
N PRO A 28 34.41 11.85 -6.33
CA PRO A 28 35.21 12.27 -5.21
C PRO A 28 34.54 13.45 -4.50
N TYR A 29 34.87 13.62 -3.22
CA TYR A 29 34.24 14.63 -2.37
C TYR A 29 34.24 16.04 -2.99
N GLN A 30 35.36 16.48 -3.56
CA GLN A 30 35.48 17.81 -4.16
C GLN A 30 34.56 18.00 -5.36
N GLU A 31 34.43 17.00 -6.24
CA GLU A 31 33.52 17.07 -7.39
C GLU A 31 32.05 17.01 -6.95
N LYS A 32 31.75 16.28 -5.88
CA LYS A 32 30.42 16.32 -5.26
C LYS A 32 30.07 17.71 -4.76
N VAL A 33 30.97 18.35 -4.03
CA VAL A 33 30.74 19.69 -3.47
C VAL A 33 30.56 20.71 -4.59
N ILE A 34 31.43 20.68 -5.60
CA ILE A 34 31.37 21.63 -6.72
C ILE A 34 30.11 21.39 -7.57
N GLY A 35 29.82 20.14 -7.93
CA GLY A 35 28.63 19.79 -8.70
C GLY A 35 27.35 20.10 -7.92
N TRP A 36 27.28 19.70 -6.66
CA TRP A 36 26.15 20.01 -5.78
C TRP A 36 25.95 21.51 -5.62
N ALA A 37 27.01 22.33 -5.52
CA ALA A 37 26.89 23.79 -5.39
C ALA A 37 26.50 24.50 -6.69
N ALA A 38 26.86 23.92 -7.84
CA ALA A 38 26.44 24.42 -9.14
C ALA A 38 25.02 23.97 -9.49
N ARG A 39 24.61 22.78 -9.04
CA ARG A 39 23.38 22.08 -9.44
C ARG A 39 22.60 21.64 -8.19
N PRO A 40 21.59 22.43 -7.76
CA PRO A 40 20.81 22.12 -6.58
C PRO A 40 20.00 20.85 -6.82
N LEU A 41 19.91 19.98 -5.81
CA LEU A 41 18.98 18.85 -5.86
C LEU A 41 17.55 19.35 -6.03
N SER A 42 16.76 18.67 -6.84
CA SER A 42 15.32 18.89 -6.91
C SER A 42 14.66 18.42 -5.62
N ALA A 43 13.85 19.28 -5.00
CA ALA A 43 13.11 19.01 -3.78
C ALA A 43 11.63 19.32 -4.02
N GLN A 44 10.74 18.51 -3.45
CA GLN A 44 9.31 18.77 -3.52
C GLN A 44 8.94 19.92 -2.58
N PHE A 45 8.49 21.04 -3.13
CA PHE A 45 8.06 22.22 -2.38
C PHE A 45 6.57 22.15 -2.00
N ALA A 46 5.74 21.68 -2.93
CA ALA A 46 4.33 21.37 -2.72
C ALA A 46 3.96 20.10 -3.51
N PRO A 47 2.80 19.46 -3.27
CA PRO A 47 2.33 18.34 -4.09
C PRO A 47 2.42 18.67 -5.59
N GLY A 48 3.23 17.90 -6.32
CA GLY A 48 3.49 18.09 -7.75
C GLY A 48 4.41 19.27 -8.13
N ASP A 49 4.83 20.10 -7.17
CA ASP A 49 5.72 21.24 -7.40
C ASP A 49 7.13 20.93 -6.90
N PHE A 50 8.03 20.60 -7.84
CA PHE A 50 9.43 20.36 -7.56
C PHE A 50 10.26 21.61 -7.84
N GLN A 51 11.01 22.06 -6.85
CA GLN A 51 11.82 23.26 -6.88
C GLN A 51 13.27 22.92 -6.55
N PRO A 52 14.25 23.75 -6.97
CA PRO A 52 15.61 23.67 -6.46
C PRO A 52 15.64 23.72 -4.93
N GLY A 53 16.26 22.74 -4.28
CA GLY A 53 16.37 22.67 -2.82
C GLY A 53 17.14 23.85 -2.20
N TYR A 54 17.92 24.56 -3.02
CA TYR A 54 18.40 25.90 -2.72
C TYR A 54 18.53 26.68 -4.03
N ARG A 55 18.63 28.02 -3.94
CA ARG A 55 18.85 28.87 -5.12
C ARG A 55 20.34 28.94 -5.45
N ALA A 56 20.75 28.22 -6.49
CA ALA A 56 22.09 28.31 -7.04
C ALA A 56 22.32 29.67 -7.73
N ALA A 57 23.59 29.99 -7.98
CA ALA A 57 23.97 31.08 -8.86
C ALA A 57 23.40 30.87 -10.28
N TRP A 58 23.31 31.94 -11.06
CA TRP A 58 22.98 31.85 -12.49
C TRP A 58 24.21 32.18 -13.33
N TRP A 59 24.24 31.68 -14.57
CA TRP A 59 25.34 31.90 -15.50
C TRP A 59 24.80 32.47 -16.81
N THR A 60 25.63 33.27 -17.49
CA THR A 60 25.33 33.79 -18.84
C THR A 60 25.43 32.72 -19.92
N ASP A 61 26.20 31.66 -19.65
CA ASP A 61 26.37 30.49 -20.52
C ASP A 61 26.38 29.22 -19.66
N ALA A 62 25.64 28.19 -20.08
CA ALA A 62 25.60 26.91 -19.40
C ALA A 62 26.98 26.22 -19.35
N ALA A 63 27.83 26.45 -20.35
CA ALA A 63 29.19 25.91 -20.37
C ALA A 63 30.04 26.41 -19.18
N TYR A 64 29.82 27.65 -18.73
CA TYR A 64 30.49 28.18 -17.53
C TYR A 64 30.02 27.50 -16.25
N ARG A 65 28.77 27.01 -16.20
CA ARG A 65 28.28 26.20 -15.07
C ARG A 65 28.96 24.83 -15.06
N THR A 66 29.10 24.18 -16.23
CA THR A 66 29.78 22.89 -16.39
C THR A 66 31.25 22.95 -16.01
N THR A 67 31.97 24.01 -16.41
CA THR A 67 33.40 24.20 -16.08
C THR A 67 33.62 24.73 -14.65
N ALA A 68 32.60 24.68 -13.77
CA ALA A 68 32.81 24.85 -12.33
C ALA A 68 33.79 23.80 -11.79
N LYS A 69 33.73 22.58 -12.31
CA LYS A 69 34.74 21.54 -12.08
C LYS A 69 36.05 21.93 -12.80
N PRO A 70 37.22 21.88 -12.12
CA PRO A 70 38.49 22.16 -12.76
C PRO A 70 38.82 21.14 -13.87
N PRO A 71 39.57 21.56 -14.91
CA PRO A 71 40.15 20.63 -15.87
C PRO A 71 40.93 19.50 -15.16
N ILE A 72 40.85 18.28 -15.71
CA ILE A 72 41.42 17.08 -15.08
C ILE A 72 42.95 17.16 -14.90
N ASP A 73 43.61 17.95 -15.74
CA ASP A 73 45.05 18.20 -15.80
C ASP A 73 45.48 19.46 -15.04
N LEU A 74 44.57 20.25 -14.47
CA LEU A 74 44.88 21.54 -13.82
C LEU A 74 46.00 21.43 -12.76
N PHE A 75 45.99 20.33 -12.01
CA PHE A 75 46.94 20.06 -10.95
C PHE A 75 48.08 19.13 -11.38
N CYS A 76 48.24 18.88 -12.69
CA CYS A 76 49.27 18.01 -13.24
C CYS A 76 50.22 18.82 -14.13
N GLY A 77 51.44 19.06 -13.66
CA GLY A 77 52.45 19.68 -14.50
C GLY A 77 53.85 19.61 -13.92
N SER A 78 54.72 20.46 -14.45
CA SER A 78 56.13 20.52 -14.05
C SER A 78 56.34 20.82 -12.56
N ALA A 79 55.40 21.56 -11.94
CA ALA A 79 55.47 21.94 -10.52
C ALA A 79 55.34 20.75 -9.54
N ASN A 80 54.81 19.61 -9.98
CA ASN A 80 54.64 18.42 -9.14
C ASN A 80 55.10 17.13 -9.83
N THR A 81 55.95 17.26 -10.85
CA THR A 81 56.54 16.13 -11.60
C THR A 81 55.44 15.20 -12.14
N CYS A 82 54.44 15.82 -12.79
CA CYS A 82 53.30 15.15 -13.37
C CYS A 82 53.25 15.41 -14.89
N ASP A 83 52.95 14.38 -15.67
CA ASP A 83 52.76 14.42 -17.11
C ASP A 83 51.26 14.31 -17.46
N PRO A 84 50.65 15.40 -17.96
CA PRO A 84 49.22 15.41 -18.27
C PRO A 84 48.86 14.49 -19.46
N ASP A 85 49.79 14.20 -20.36
CA ASP A 85 49.53 13.32 -21.52
C ASP A 85 49.33 11.86 -21.10
N LEU A 86 49.86 11.49 -19.93
CA LEU A 86 49.70 10.17 -19.32
C LEU A 86 48.45 10.04 -18.43
N ILE A 87 47.65 11.10 -18.28
CA ILE A 87 46.31 10.97 -17.71
C ILE A 87 45.52 10.07 -18.66
N SER A 88 44.92 8.98 -18.20
CA SER A 88 44.06 8.14 -19.04
C SER A 88 43.13 7.31 -18.16
N GLU A 89 42.13 6.66 -18.76
CA GLU A 89 41.27 5.73 -18.01
C GLU A 89 42.00 4.44 -17.63
N ASP A 90 43.03 4.08 -18.40
CA ASP A 90 43.91 2.94 -18.19
C ASP A 90 45.12 3.28 -17.31
N ALA A 91 45.18 4.51 -16.79
CA ALA A 91 46.27 4.93 -15.92
C ALA A 91 46.28 4.06 -14.65
N THR A 92 47.44 3.48 -14.37
CA THR A 92 47.64 2.55 -13.26
C THR A 92 48.54 3.17 -12.20
N ASN A 93 48.46 2.63 -10.99
CA ASN A 93 49.42 2.91 -9.92
C ASN A 93 50.66 1.99 -10.05
N TYR A 94 51.20 1.83 -11.26
CA TYR A 94 52.49 1.17 -11.53
C TYR A 94 53.50 2.17 -12.10
N THR A 95 54.81 1.94 -11.91
CA THR A 95 55.88 2.78 -12.47
C THR A 95 55.68 2.99 -13.96
N GLY A 96 55.58 4.24 -14.41
CA GLY A 96 55.39 4.60 -15.81
C GLY A 96 53.97 4.35 -16.35
N GLY A 97 53.05 3.87 -15.51
CA GLY A 97 51.68 3.54 -15.89
C GLY A 97 50.67 4.65 -15.61
N GLY A 98 51.07 5.77 -15.03
CA GLY A 98 50.18 6.89 -14.70
C GLY A 98 50.88 8.24 -14.77
N PRO A 99 50.15 9.34 -14.55
CA PRO A 99 50.64 10.69 -14.81
C PRO A 99 51.70 11.18 -13.81
N CYS A 100 51.91 10.50 -12.68
CA CYS A 100 52.93 10.89 -11.70
C CYS A 100 54.30 10.31 -12.00
N LEU A 101 55.26 11.18 -12.30
CA LEU A 101 56.61 10.83 -12.75
C LEU A 101 57.66 10.83 -11.63
N LEU A 102 57.30 11.07 -10.37
CA LEU A 102 58.28 11.05 -9.27
C LEU A 102 58.96 9.67 -9.20
N PRO A 103 60.30 9.61 -9.23
CA PRO A 103 61.03 8.35 -9.16
C PRO A 103 60.87 7.78 -7.75
N GLY A 104 60.20 6.64 -7.65
CA GLY A 104 60.22 5.80 -6.47
C GLY A 104 60.33 4.35 -6.89
N GLU A 105 61.10 3.57 -6.15
CA GLU A 105 60.90 2.12 -6.13
C GLU A 105 59.60 1.82 -5.37
N SER A 106 58.96 0.68 -5.62
CA SER A 106 57.69 0.28 -4.97
C SER A 106 57.79 0.18 -3.45
N SER A 107 59.01 0.16 -2.90
CA SER A 107 59.34 0.20 -1.47
C SER A 107 59.26 1.59 -0.84
N HIS A 108 59.20 2.67 -1.63
CA HIS A 108 59.26 4.05 -1.15
C HIS A 108 57.86 4.62 -0.85
N ALA A 109 57.69 5.28 0.30
CA ALA A 109 56.39 5.83 0.74
C ALA A 109 55.79 6.92 -0.18
N LEU A 110 56.58 7.42 -1.13
CA LEU A 110 56.21 8.43 -2.12
C LEU A 110 56.03 7.88 -3.54
N TYR A 111 56.09 6.55 -3.71
CA TYR A 111 55.86 5.86 -4.97
C TYR A 111 54.53 6.33 -5.61
N LEU A 112 54.63 6.94 -6.81
CA LEU A 112 53.51 7.42 -7.65
C LEU A 112 52.64 8.53 -7.06
N LYS A 113 53.19 9.36 -6.17
CA LYS A 113 52.50 10.55 -5.68
C LYS A 113 52.95 11.80 -6.44
N CYS A 114 52.02 12.68 -6.81
CA CYS A 114 52.30 14.04 -7.25
C CYS A 114 51.80 15.00 -6.18
N TRP A 115 52.66 15.86 -5.65
CA TRP A 115 52.28 16.82 -4.61
C TRP A 115 52.15 18.22 -5.20
N TYR A 116 50.92 18.66 -5.38
CA TYR A 116 50.65 20.01 -5.86
C TYR A 116 50.54 20.99 -4.68
N HIS A 117 51.22 22.12 -4.76
CA HIS A 117 51.25 23.13 -3.70
C HIS A 117 51.25 24.58 -4.23
N GLN A 118 50.99 24.76 -5.53
CA GLN A 118 50.94 26.08 -6.15
C GLN A 118 49.51 26.62 -6.14
N PRO A 119 49.29 27.94 -6.32
CA PRO A 119 47.98 28.46 -6.65
C PRO A 119 47.52 27.97 -8.04
N ALA A 120 46.27 27.55 -8.16
CA ALA A 120 45.65 27.20 -9.43
C ALA A 120 44.46 28.13 -9.71
N THR A 121 44.35 28.61 -10.95
CA THR A 121 43.20 29.38 -11.44
C THR A 121 42.75 28.76 -12.75
N TRP A 122 41.46 28.45 -12.88
CA TRP A 122 40.90 27.84 -14.09
C TRP A 122 39.65 28.55 -14.61
N LYS A 123 39.21 29.62 -13.94
CA LYS A 123 38.07 30.44 -14.31
C LYS A 123 38.37 31.92 -14.14
N ASP A 124 37.86 32.73 -15.05
CA ASP A 124 37.85 34.19 -14.94
C ASP A 124 36.52 34.65 -14.33
N CYS A 125 36.50 34.79 -13.00
CA CYS A 125 35.33 35.31 -12.28
C CYS A 125 35.10 36.82 -12.51
N GLY A 126 36.07 37.53 -13.08
CA GLY A 126 36.04 38.98 -13.26
C GLY A 126 35.48 39.36 -14.62
N ALA A 127 36.34 39.43 -15.64
CA ALA A 127 35.99 40.02 -16.93
C ALA A 127 35.00 39.15 -17.72
N ARG A 128 35.03 37.83 -17.53
CA ARG A 128 34.15 36.87 -18.21
C ARG A 128 33.00 36.34 -17.34
N ALA A 129 33.00 36.67 -16.05
CA ALA A 129 31.98 36.24 -15.08
C ALA A 129 31.70 34.72 -15.08
N GLU A 130 32.73 33.90 -15.31
CA GLU A 130 32.59 32.45 -15.48
C GLU A 130 32.16 31.75 -14.18
N CYS A 131 32.33 32.40 -13.03
CA CYS A 131 32.06 31.84 -11.70
C CYS A 131 30.58 31.92 -11.28
N GLY A 132 29.74 32.54 -12.10
CA GLY A 132 28.31 32.68 -11.85
C GLY A 132 27.97 33.90 -11.01
N PHE A 133 26.73 34.34 -11.14
CA PHE A 133 26.18 35.49 -10.45
C PHE A 133 25.33 35.02 -9.29
N ALA A 134 25.67 35.49 -8.10
CA ALA A 134 24.92 35.16 -6.89
C ALA A 134 23.49 35.72 -6.95
N LEU A 135 22.52 34.91 -6.53
CA LEU A 135 21.14 35.34 -6.36
C LEU A 135 20.89 35.55 -4.86
N HIS A 136 21.01 36.80 -4.42
CA HIS A 136 20.73 37.18 -3.03
C HIS A 136 19.26 37.54 -2.86
N ARG A 137 18.43 36.53 -2.55
CA ARG A 137 16.99 36.72 -2.32
C ARG A 137 16.71 37.37 -0.96
N PHE A 138 17.45 36.98 0.07
CA PHE A 138 17.26 37.41 1.46
C PHE A 138 18.39 38.36 1.86
N ASN A 139 18.14 39.66 1.80
CA ASN A 139 19.04 40.67 2.36
C ASN A 139 18.54 41.10 3.76
N GLY A 140 19.25 42.00 4.44
CA GLY A 140 18.86 42.47 5.78
C GLY A 140 17.52 43.25 5.85
N THR A 141 16.86 43.48 4.71
CA THR A 141 15.54 44.13 4.63
C THR A 141 14.42 43.16 4.25
N TYR A 142 14.75 41.92 3.91
CA TYR A 142 13.77 40.94 3.45
C TYR A 142 13.19 40.19 4.67
N PRO A 143 11.87 40.27 4.93
CA PRO A 143 11.25 39.53 6.03
C PRO A 143 11.35 38.02 5.80
N GLU A 144 11.48 37.24 6.88
CA GLU A 144 11.43 35.78 6.78
C GLU A 144 10.18 35.33 6.01
N GLN A 145 10.34 34.35 5.12
CA GLN A 145 9.22 33.92 4.30
C GLN A 145 8.17 33.25 5.19
N PRO A 146 6.88 33.56 4.99
CA PRO A 146 5.84 32.87 5.71
C PRO A 146 5.89 31.38 5.35
N ASP A 147 5.66 30.52 6.35
CA ASP A 147 5.55 29.09 6.15
C ASP A 147 4.47 28.80 5.10
N ALA A 148 4.80 27.96 4.10
CA ALA A 148 3.78 27.43 3.20
C ALA A 148 2.90 26.42 3.95
N ASN A 149 1.61 26.35 3.62
CA ASN A 149 0.67 25.42 4.25
C ASN A 149 0.28 24.25 3.35
N ASN A 150 1.27 23.64 2.69
CA ASN A 150 1.05 22.61 1.68
C ASN A 150 0.55 21.28 2.26
N TYR A 151 0.82 21.03 3.55
CA TYR A 151 0.35 19.88 4.31
C TYR A 151 -0.19 20.36 5.66
N PRO A 152 -1.47 20.74 5.75
CA PRO A 152 -2.04 21.26 6.98
C PRO A 152 -2.18 20.14 8.04
N PRO A 153 -1.91 20.44 9.32
CA PRO A 153 -2.08 19.48 10.39
C PRO A 153 -3.56 19.24 10.74
N SER A 154 -3.84 18.09 11.33
CA SER A 154 -5.14 17.77 11.92
C SER A 154 -5.14 18.06 13.42
N CYS A 155 -5.81 19.16 13.80
CA CYS A 155 -5.85 19.60 15.20
C CYS A 155 -7.02 19.04 16.00
N ALA A 156 -8.06 18.55 15.32
CA ALA A 156 -9.20 17.91 15.96
C ALA A 156 -8.93 16.40 16.04
N PRO A 157 -9.15 15.76 17.20
CA PRO A 157 -9.00 14.31 17.30
C PRO A 157 -10.06 13.56 16.50
N GLU A 158 -11.24 14.14 16.25
CA GLU A 158 -12.35 13.44 15.57
C GLU A 158 -12.71 12.07 16.17
N LEU A 159 -12.33 11.80 17.42
CA LEU A 159 -12.54 10.55 18.12
C LEU A 159 -13.72 10.66 19.10
N PRO A 160 -14.33 9.52 19.50
CA PRO A 160 -15.36 9.52 20.53
C PRO A 160 -14.88 10.16 21.83
N ALA A 161 -15.78 10.88 22.50
CA ALA A 161 -15.46 11.60 23.73
C ALA A 161 -14.94 10.64 24.82
N GLY A 162 -13.90 11.07 25.54
CA GLY A 162 -13.24 10.24 26.57
C GLY A 162 -12.22 9.24 26.04
N THR A 163 -11.93 9.24 24.74
CA THR A 163 -10.79 8.50 24.17
C THR A 163 -9.48 9.04 24.74
N LEU A 164 -8.63 8.14 25.23
CA LEU A 164 -7.32 8.46 25.79
C LEU A 164 -6.28 8.39 24.69
N ILE A 165 -5.77 9.54 24.26
CA ILE A 165 -4.80 9.64 23.16
C ILE A 165 -3.39 9.61 23.73
N VAL A 166 -2.54 8.74 23.17
CA VAL A 166 -1.08 8.74 23.38
C VAL A 166 -0.45 9.27 22.10
N ASP A 167 0.11 10.46 22.21
CA ASP A 167 0.76 11.17 21.10
C ASP A 167 2.20 10.66 20.86
N ASP A 168 2.78 10.97 19.70
CA ASP A 168 4.15 10.57 19.33
C ASP A 168 5.25 11.50 19.92
N VAL A 169 4.83 12.57 20.58
CA VAL A 169 5.68 13.49 21.33
C VAL A 169 5.30 13.53 22.82
N PRO A 170 6.24 13.89 23.73
CA PRO A 170 5.93 14.01 25.16
C PRO A 170 4.79 14.99 25.43
N ASN A 171 3.98 14.72 26.46
CA ASN A 171 2.89 15.61 26.88
C ASN A 171 3.39 17.04 27.16
N GLY A 172 2.68 18.04 26.64
CA GLY A 172 3.02 19.46 26.75
C GLY A 172 4.04 19.95 25.70
N THR A 173 4.46 19.09 24.76
CA THR A 173 5.37 19.50 23.68
C THR A 173 4.62 20.40 22.71
N THR A 174 5.21 21.53 22.33
CA THR A 174 4.64 22.40 21.28
C THR A 174 5.42 22.15 19.99
N PRO A 175 4.82 21.51 18.96
CA PRO A 175 5.51 21.25 17.71
C PRO A 175 5.95 22.54 17.03
N ALA A 176 7.12 22.48 16.39
CA ALA A 176 7.72 23.63 15.72
C ALA A 176 6.88 24.11 14.53
N GLY A 177 6.95 25.41 14.24
CA GLY A 177 6.23 26.05 13.14
C GLY A 177 5.57 27.36 13.57
N SER A 178 5.00 28.08 12.60
CA SER A 178 4.16 29.25 12.85
C SER A 178 2.90 28.92 13.68
N ALA A 179 2.37 29.94 14.35
CA ALA A 179 1.15 29.82 15.18
C ALA A 179 -0.07 29.31 14.39
N ASP A 180 -0.11 29.54 13.07
CA ASP A 180 -1.17 29.07 12.18
C ASP A 180 -1.08 27.56 11.89
N ARG A 181 0.04 26.90 12.21
CA ARG A 181 0.25 25.46 12.10
C ARG A 181 0.18 24.76 13.46
N THR A 182 0.57 25.43 14.54
CA THR A 182 0.56 24.82 15.87
C THR A 182 -0.87 24.63 16.35
N CYS A 183 -1.31 23.37 16.47
CA CYS A 183 -2.62 23.04 17.01
C CYS A 183 -2.79 23.55 18.46
N HIS A 184 -1.82 23.18 19.31
CA HIS A 184 -1.62 23.55 20.72
C HIS A 184 -0.44 22.70 21.25
N ALA A 185 -0.08 22.85 22.53
CA ALA A 185 0.81 21.90 23.18
C ALA A 185 0.16 20.51 23.23
N SER A 186 0.89 19.45 22.84
CA SER A 186 0.38 18.09 22.73
C SER A 186 -0.24 17.60 24.03
N GLY A 187 -1.41 16.97 23.92
CA GLY A 187 -2.04 16.25 25.02
C GLY A 187 -1.79 14.76 24.87
N SER A 188 -1.05 14.15 25.80
CA SER A 188 -0.76 12.72 25.78
C SER A 188 -1.10 12.06 27.11
N SER A 189 -1.90 11.00 27.04
CA SER A 189 -2.35 10.16 28.17
C SER A 189 -1.38 9.01 28.46
N GLY A 190 -0.16 9.09 27.93
CA GLY A 190 0.82 8.03 27.99
C GLY A 190 2.18 8.45 27.44
N ALA A 191 2.94 7.47 26.97
CA ALA A 191 4.27 7.69 26.41
C ALA A 191 4.46 6.96 25.08
N PHE A 192 5.13 7.62 24.14
CA PHE A 192 5.65 7.02 22.94
C PHE A 192 7.16 6.80 23.05
N ARG A 193 7.64 5.67 22.54
CA ARG A 193 9.07 5.34 22.52
C ARG A 193 9.47 4.68 21.21
N LEU A 194 10.57 5.15 20.63
CA LEU A 194 11.27 4.49 19.53
C LEU A 194 12.35 3.55 20.04
N SER A 195 12.38 2.35 19.49
CA SER A 195 13.41 1.34 19.69
C SER A 195 14.07 1.03 18.35
N PHE A 196 15.40 0.98 18.34
CA PHE A 196 16.20 0.74 17.13
C PHE A 196 17.01 -0.54 17.33
N ALA A 197 17.07 -1.40 16.31
CA ALA A 197 17.91 -2.60 16.36
C ALA A 197 19.40 -2.24 16.41
N THR A 198 19.80 -1.17 15.71
CA THR A 198 21.16 -0.61 15.75
C THR A 198 21.11 0.92 15.70
N PRO A 199 22.19 1.63 16.04
CA PRO A 199 22.25 3.09 15.85
C PRO A 199 21.96 3.55 14.42
N SER A 200 22.18 2.70 13.41
CA SER A 200 21.90 3.01 12.01
C SER A 200 20.41 3.23 11.74
N GLY A 201 19.50 2.62 12.50
CA GLY A 201 18.06 2.87 12.37
C GLY A 201 17.67 4.34 12.63
N LYS A 202 18.48 5.08 13.40
CA LYS A 202 18.27 6.52 13.62
C LYS A 202 18.58 7.37 12.39
N ILE A 203 19.37 6.84 11.44
CA ILE A 203 19.72 7.54 10.19
C ILE A 203 18.53 7.54 9.23
N ASP A 204 17.72 6.47 9.26
CA ASP A 204 16.53 6.29 8.43
C ASP A 204 15.24 6.80 9.08
N LEU A 205 15.35 7.46 10.24
CA LEU A 205 14.21 8.04 10.94
C LEU A 205 14.07 9.51 10.56
N HIS A 206 12.85 9.88 10.18
CA HIS A 206 12.48 11.22 9.75
C HIS A 206 11.27 11.72 10.54
N GLN A 207 11.05 13.05 10.53
CA GLN A 207 9.88 13.68 11.13
C GLN A 207 9.33 14.75 10.20
N ILE A 208 8.01 14.97 10.25
CA ILE A 208 7.33 16.03 9.49
C ILE A 208 6.36 16.77 10.41
N GLY A 209 6.33 18.10 10.30
CA GLY A 209 5.31 18.92 10.93
C GLY A 209 4.01 18.89 10.14
N ALA A 210 3.23 17.82 10.30
CA ALA A 210 1.88 17.61 9.75
C ALA A 210 1.22 16.48 10.55
N GLY A 211 0.21 15.78 10.02
CA GLY A 211 -0.45 14.71 10.79
C GLY A 211 -1.29 15.25 11.95
N TYR A 212 -1.59 14.40 12.93
CA TYR A 212 -2.30 14.82 14.13
C TYR A 212 -1.36 15.65 15.02
N GLY A 213 -1.86 16.74 15.57
CA GLY A 213 -1.06 17.59 16.46
C GLY A 213 0.09 18.34 15.80
N ASN A 214 0.25 18.30 14.47
CA ASN A 214 1.36 18.91 13.72
C ASN A 214 2.74 18.25 13.96
N HIS A 215 2.75 16.94 14.21
CA HIS A 215 3.98 16.16 14.26
C HIS A 215 3.71 14.67 13.95
N PHE A 216 4.59 14.03 13.18
CA PHE A 216 4.68 12.56 13.14
C PHE A 216 6.10 12.11 12.75
N TRP A 217 6.46 10.89 13.11
CA TRP A 217 7.68 10.21 12.65
C TRP A 217 7.40 9.30 11.45
N PHE A 218 8.38 9.12 10.57
CA PHE A 218 8.32 8.08 9.54
C PHE A 218 9.71 7.49 9.21
N SER A 219 9.72 6.35 8.54
CA SER A 219 10.93 5.62 8.09
C SER A 219 10.55 4.75 6.89
N HIS A 220 11.55 4.21 6.19
CA HIS A 220 11.30 3.33 5.05
C HIS A 220 11.07 1.88 5.52
N THR A 221 10.28 1.16 4.73
CA THR A 221 9.97 -0.25 4.97
C THR A 221 11.07 -1.18 4.51
N TYR A 222 11.34 -2.21 5.32
CA TYR A 222 12.33 -3.24 5.00
C TYR A 222 11.79 -4.64 5.21
N LEU A 223 12.08 -5.52 4.26
CA LEU A 223 11.79 -6.93 4.36
C LEU A 223 12.57 -7.54 5.53
N ASN A 224 11.86 -8.07 6.53
CA ASN A 224 12.41 -8.58 7.79
C ASN A 224 13.57 -9.60 7.65
N THR A 225 13.64 -10.33 6.53
CA THR A 225 14.69 -11.33 6.27
C THR A 225 15.98 -10.75 5.68
N THR A 226 16.03 -9.46 5.39
CA THR A 226 17.18 -8.82 4.73
C THR A 226 18.24 -8.30 5.71
N PRO A 227 19.52 -8.25 5.31
CA PRO A 227 20.57 -7.60 6.11
C PRO A 227 20.31 -6.10 6.36
N THR A 228 19.58 -5.43 5.46
CA THR A 228 19.17 -4.04 5.64
C THR A 228 18.18 -3.91 6.79
N ALA A 229 17.15 -4.76 6.85
CA ALA A 229 16.21 -4.81 7.98
C ALA A 229 16.93 -5.00 9.32
N GLN A 230 17.91 -5.91 9.41
CA GLN A 230 18.66 -6.13 10.66
C GLN A 230 19.38 -4.87 11.18
N ARG A 231 19.77 -3.95 10.28
CA ARG A 231 20.45 -2.69 10.64
C ARG A 231 19.46 -1.56 10.90
N LEU A 232 18.43 -1.45 10.07
CA LEU A 232 17.52 -0.30 10.01
C LEU A 232 16.17 -0.52 10.68
N ALA A 233 15.95 -1.70 11.30
CA ALA A 233 14.74 -1.98 12.04
C ALA A 233 14.49 -0.94 13.15
N THR A 234 13.33 -0.32 13.06
CA THR A 234 12.82 0.68 13.99
C THR A 234 11.41 0.27 14.42
N THR A 235 11.12 0.38 15.71
CA THR A 235 9.80 0.09 16.29
C THR A 235 9.38 1.24 17.20
N GLY A 236 8.27 1.89 16.84
CA GLY A 236 7.56 2.81 17.71
C GLY A 236 6.59 2.05 18.62
N THR A 237 6.47 2.46 19.87
CA THR A 237 5.54 1.86 20.84
C THR A 237 4.84 2.95 21.65
N TRP A 238 3.52 2.97 21.56
CA TRP A 238 2.64 3.78 22.40
C TRP A 238 2.22 2.95 23.62
N THR A 239 2.42 3.49 24.81
CA THR A 239 2.02 2.88 26.08
C THR A 239 1.06 3.83 26.79
N LEU A 240 -0.15 3.35 27.09
CA LEU A 240 -1.12 4.12 27.84
C LEU A 240 -0.70 4.18 29.32
N ASP A 241 -0.54 5.38 29.88
CA ASP A 241 -0.24 5.57 31.31
C ASP A 241 -1.53 5.52 32.13
N SER A 242 -2.12 4.34 32.19
CA SER A 242 -3.38 4.11 32.90
C SER A 242 -3.44 2.70 33.50
N THR A 243 -4.05 2.62 34.68
CA THR A 243 -4.46 1.35 35.30
C THR A 243 -5.77 0.81 34.71
N ARG A 244 -6.42 1.54 33.80
CA ARG A 244 -7.68 1.14 33.19
C ARG A 244 -7.50 -0.13 32.36
N ARG A 245 -8.42 -1.09 32.54
CA ARG A 245 -8.48 -2.40 31.88
C ARG A 245 -9.89 -2.64 31.36
N GLY A 246 -10.09 -3.75 30.65
CA GLY A 246 -11.36 -4.12 30.04
C GLY A 246 -11.42 -3.72 28.56
N TRP A 247 -12.65 -3.68 28.03
CA TRP A 247 -12.90 -3.43 26.61
C TRP A 247 -12.57 -2.00 26.20
N MET A 248 -11.67 -1.89 25.22
CA MET A 248 -11.36 -0.64 24.53
C MET A 248 -11.25 -0.87 23.03
N ARG A 249 -11.66 0.12 22.23
CA ARG A 249 -11.31 0.19 20.82
C ARG A 249 -9.99 0.94 20.65
N VAL A 250 -9.11 0.39 19.83
CA VAL A 250 -7.82 0.99 19.51
C VAL A 250 -7.91 1.71 18.16
N TRP A 251 -7.54 2.99 18.17
CA TRP A 251 -7.47 3.86 17.01
C TRP A 251 -6.02 4.23 16.71
N VAL A 252 -5.66 4.34 15.45
CA VAL A 252 -4.37 4.89 15.00
C VAL A 252 -4.62 6.06 14.06
N HIS A 253 -3.86 7.14 14.21
CA HIS A 253 -3.89 8.23 13.26
C HIS A 253 -2.95 7.91 12.10
N LEU A 254 -3.44 8.11 10.88
CA LEU A 254 -2.69 7.95 9.65
C LEU A 254 -2.55 9.33 8.99
N PRO A 255 -1.32 9.83 8.79
CA PRO A 255 -1.10 11.10 8.12
C PRO A 255 -1.42 10.99 6.63
N ASP A 256 -1.66 12.13 5.99
CA ASP A 256 -1.99 12.23 4.56
C ASP A 256 -0.81 11.93 3.62
N HIS A 257 0.43 12.01 4.12
CA HIS A 257 1.67 11.72 3.39
C HIS A 257 2.71 11.09 4.32
N GLY A 258 3.79 10.52 3.74
CA GLY A 258 4.85 9.86 4.51
C GLY A 258 4.42 8.52 5.13
N ALA A 259 3.26 8.00 4.72
CA ALA A 259 2.67 6.76 5.21
C ALA A 259 2.08 5.99 4.02
N HIS A 260 2.86 5.07 3.46
CA HIS A 260 2.60 4.50 2.12
C HIS A 260 2.38 2.99 2.14
N THR A 261 3.02 2.30 3.08
CA THR A 261 2.99 0.83 3.14
C THR A 261 1.57 0.26 3.22
N ARG A 262 1.39 -0.87 2.54
CA ARG A 262 0.16 -1.69 2.64
C ARG A 262 0.25 -2.74 3.75
N GLN A 263 1.40 -2.81 4.41
CA GLN A 263 1.76 -3.88 5.34
C GLN A 263 2.13 -3.36 6.74
N ALA A 264 1.65 -2.16 7.14
CA ALA A 264 1.88 -1.65 8.50
C ALA A 264 1.22 -2.57 9.52
N ARG A 265 2.04 -3.36 10.20
CA ARG A 265 1.62 -4.37 11.16
C ARG A 265 1.73 -3.84 12.58
N TYR A 266 0.61 -3.44 13.13
CA TYR A 266 0.47 -3.02 14.51
C TYR A 266 0.33 -4.25 15.41
N VAL A 267 0.93 -4.22 16.60
CA VAL A 267 0.77 -5.26 17.63
C VAL A 267 0.18 -4.61 18.88
N VAL A 268 -1.00 -5.05 19.27
CA VAL A 268 -1.71 -4.60 20.47
C VAL A 268 -1.28 -5.47 21.65
N GLY A 269 -0.56 -4.89 22.60
CA GLY A 269 -0.08 -5.60 23.80
C GLY A 269 -1.01 -5.44 25.01
N GLY A 270 -0.92 -6.38 25.94
CA GLY A 270 -1.75 -6.37 27.16
C GLY A 270 -3.21 -6.77 26.94
N THR A 271 -3.55 -7.34 25.78
CA THR A 271 -4.87 -7.86 25.43
C THR A 271 -4.94 -9.38 25.59
N ASP A 272 -6.15 -9.92 25.76
CA ASP A 272 -6.42 -11.36 25.74
C ASP A 272 -6.70 -11.93 24.34
N SER A 273 -6.68 -11.10 23.28
CA SER A 273 -6.91 -11.54 21.90
C SER A 273 -5.91 -12.62 21.46
N THR A 274 -6.41 -13.70 20.84
CA THR A 274 -5.60 -14.77 20.24
C THR A 274 -4.85 -14.30 18.99
N SER A 275 -5.26 -13.17 18.44
CA SER A 275 -4.58 -12.49 17.34
C SER A 275 -4.36 -11.04 17.77
N PRO A 276 -3.26 -10.67 18.43
CA PRO A 276 -3.02 -9.29 18.85
C PRO A 276 -2.48 -8.38 17.74
N ALA A 277 -2.09 -8.94 16.59
CA ALA A 277 -1.53 -8.18 15.48
C ALA A 277 -2.59 -7.79 14.44
N ARG A 278 -2.46 -6.59 13.87
CA ARG A 278 -3.39 -6.01 12.89
C ARG A 278 -2.59 -5.36 11.78
N VAL A 279 -2.83 -5.77 10.53
CA VAL A 279 -2.24 -5.10 9.36
C VAL A 279 -3.21 -4.04 8.85
N LYS A 280 -2.71 -2.83 8.60
CA LYS A 280 -3.50 -1.74 8.04
C LYS A 280 -2.71 -1.05 6.92
N PRO A 281 -3.28 -0.85 5.73
CA PRO A 281 -2.70 0.05 4.74
C PRO A 281 -2.67 1.48 5.28
N GLN A 282 -1.54 2.19 5.14
CA GLN A 282 -1.40 3.55 5.66
C GLN A 282 -1.68 4.65 4.63
N ARG A 283 -1.72 4.32 3.33
CA ARG A 283 -1.88 5.28 2.22
C ARG A 283 -3.31 5.82 2.07
N VAL A 284 -3.85 6.41 3.14
CA VAL A 284 -5.23 6.91 3.21
C VAL A 284 -5.43 8.24 2.48
N MET A 285 -4.34 8.89 2.04
CA MET A 285 -4.33 10.14 1.25
C MET A 285 -4.97 11.35 1.94
N ARG A 286 -5.24 11.27 3.25
CA ARG A 286 -5.74 12.35 4.10
C ARG A 286 -5.48 12.00 5.57
N ASN A 287 -5.37 13.02 6.43
CA ASN A 287 -5.30 12.80 7.88
C ASN A 287 -6.56 12.08 8.35
N LYS A 288 -6.40 10.89 8.93
CA LYS A 288 -7.54 10.02 9.26
C LYS A 288 -7.23 9.11 10.44
N TRP A 289 -8.16 9.06 11.40
CA TRP A 289 -8.20 8.01 12.41
C TRP A 289 -8.84 6.74 11.88
N VAL A 290 -8.18 5.60 12.08
CA VAL A 290 -8.71 4.28 11.69
C VAL A 290 -8.66 3.31 12.87
N SER A 291 -9.66 2.43 12.96
CA SER A 291 -9.73 1.41 14.00
C SER A 291 -8.81 0.23 13.67
N LEU A 292 -8.03 -0.22 14.65
CA LEU A 292 -7.36 -1.53 14.65
C LEU A 292 -8.27 -2.65 15.18
N GLY A 293 -9.36 -2.27 15.87
CA GLY A 293 -10.35 -3.19 16.42
C GLY A 293 -10.62 -2.95 17.91
N ALA A 294 -11.57 -3.70 18.46
CA ALA A 294 -11.85 -3.76 19.88
C ALA A 294 -11.08 -4.88 20.57
N PHE A 295 -10.55 -4.60 21.76
CA PHE A 295 -9.71 -5.50 22.52
C PHE A 295 -10.09 -5.47 23.99
N ASN A 296 -10.05 -6.63 24.65
CA ASN A 296 -10.18 -6.71 26.09
C ASN A 296 -8.79 -6.69 26.74
N PHE A 297 -8.43 -5.55 27.33
CA PHE A 297 -7.14 -5.37 27.96
C PHE A 297 -7.13 -5.98 29.36
N THR A 298 -6.29 -6.99 29.57
CA THR A 298 -6.02 -7.62 30.88
C THR A 298 -4.72 -7.12 31.50
N GLY A 299 -3.81 -6.61 30.67
CA GLY A 299 -2.53 -5.99 31.03
C GLY A 299 -2.45 -4.52 30.61
N ALA A 300 -1.27 -3.92 30.75
CA ALA A 300 -1.03 -2.54 30.33
C ALA A 300 -1.27 -2.39 28.82
N PRO A 301 -2.18 -1.48 28.38
CA PRO A 301 -2.44 -1.28 26.96
C PRO A 301 -1.23 -0.70 26.25
N THR A 302 -0.76 -1.40 25.22
CA THR A 302 0.27 -0.92 24.31
C THR A 302 -0.12 -1.15 22.87
N VAL A 303 0.42 -0.32 21.99
CA VAL A 303 0.43 -0.55 20.54
C VAL A 303 1.86 -0.38 20.07
N SER A 304 2.38 -1.31 19.29
CA SER A 304 3.67 -1.15 18.63
C SER A 304 3.55 -1.29 17.12
N LEU A 305 4.36 -0.55 16.38
CA LEU A 305 4.45 -0.61 14.93
C LEU A 305 5.93 -0.63 14.54
N SER A 306 6.30 -1.50 13.61
CA SER A 306 7.66 -1.60 13.09
C SER A 306 7.70 -1.26 11.60
N ASN A 307 8.84 -0.75 11.13
CA ASN A 307 9.14 -0.60 9.71
C ASN A 307 9.50 -1.92 9.00
N LEU A 308 9.42 -3.05 9.72
CA LEU A 308 9.65 -4.35 9.13
C LEU A 308 8.38 -4.92 8.52
N THR A 309 8.39 -5.11 7.21
CA THR A 309 7.33 -5.78 6.46
C THR A 309 7.63 -7.28 6.35
N ARG A 310 6.59 -8.06 6.04
CA ARG A 310 6.69 -9.52 5.86
C ARG A 310 7.36 -10.26 7.03
N GLN A 311 6.99 -9.88 8.25
CA GLN A 311 7.32 -10.63 9.45
C GLN A 311 6.84 -12.09 9.31
N SER A 312 7.44 -13.04 10.04
CA SER A 312 7.04 -14.45 9.94
C SER A 312 5.52 -14.59 10.13
N GLY A 313 4.84 -15.23 9.17
CA GLY A 313 3.37 -15.33 9.10
C GLY A 313 2.70 -14.33 8.15
N LEU A 314 3.26 -13.15 7.87
CA LEU A 314 2.71 -12.23 6.87
C LEU A 314 2.97 -12.77 5.45
N LYS A 315 1.96 -13.41 4.86
CA LYS A 315 2.02 -13.99 3.51
C LYS A 315 1.80 -12.95 2.40
N ALA A 316 2.39 -11.75 2.47
CA ALA A 316 2.24 -10.74 1.40
C ALA A 316 3.01 -11.11 0.11
N ASP A 317 3.03 -10.25 -0.91
CA ASP A 317 3.78 -10.47 -2.17
C ASP A 317 5.24 -9.95 -2.13
N VAL A 318 6.19 -10.84 -2.49
CA VAL A 318 7.64 -10.62 -2.72
C VAL A 318 8.13 -9.20 -2.83
N GLU A 319 7.61 -8.62 -3.91
CA GLU A 319 8.35 -7.71 -4.76
C GLU A 319 7.75 -6.31 -4.71
N LEU A 320 6.72 -6.12 -3.88
CA LEU A 320 5.86 -4.94 -3.89
C LEU A 320 6.04 -4.05 -2.64
N ASP A 321 6.71 -4.50 -1.58
CA ASP A 321 6.97 -3.73 -0.36
C ASP A 321 8.24 -4.26 0.36
N GLY A 322 8.92 -3.41 1.15
CA GLY A 322 10.10 -3.80 1.94
C GLY A 322 11.46 -3.67 1.24
N ASP A 323 11.54 -2.98 0.11
CA ASP A 323 12.79 -2.66 -0.59
C ASP A 323 13.35 -1.27 -0.26
N GLY A 324 12.75 -0.56 0.72
CA GLY A 324 13.12 0.79 1.11
C GLY A 324 12.46 1.90 0.28
N THR A 325 11.50 1.59 -0.60
CA THR A 325 10.83 2.61 -1.44
C THR A 325 9.50 3.11 -0.91
N GLU A 326 8.91 2.37 0.03
CA GLU A 326 7.64 2.66 0.70
C GLU A 326 7.88 3.09 2.15
N ASP A 327 7.10 4.06 2.63
CA ASP A 327 7.24 4.62 3.97
C ASP A 327 6.23 4.03 4.95
N VAL A 328 6.62 3.98 6.22
CA VAL A 328 5.75 3.72 7.37
C VAL A 328 5.78 4.91 8.32
N ALA A 329 4.63 5.32 8.84
CA ALA A 329 4.51 6.45 9.77
C ALA A 329 4.06 6.02 11.17
N TRP A 330 4.52 6.77 12.18
CA TRP A 330 4.09 6.76 13.57
C TRP A 330 3.60 8.15 13.96
N ASP A 331 2.31 8.26 14.24
CA ASP A 331 1.65 9.48 14.70
C ASP A 331 0.98 9.15 16.06
N ALA A 332 -0.30 9.38 16.27
CA ALA A 332 -0.96 9.12 17.55
C ALA A 332 -1.77 7.81 17.61
N VAL A 333 -2.00 7.32 18.85
CA VAL A 333 -2.87 6.17 19.16
C VAL A 333 -3.95 6.58 20.14
N GLY A 334 -5.21 6.24 19.85
CA GLY A 334 -6.36 6.47 20.73
C GLY A 334 -6.85 5.17 21.37
N PHE A 335 -7.01 5.16 22.69
CA PHE A 335 -7.64 4.07 23.44
C PHE A 335 -9.04 4.52 23.88
N GLU A 336 -10.07 4.10 23.14
CA GLU A 336 -11.48 4.44 23.40
C GLU A 336 -12.08 3.40 24.36
N PRO A 337 -12.44 3.75 25.60
CA PRO A 337 -13.04 2.79 26.52
C PRO A 337 -14.50 2.50 26.15
N LEU A 338 -14.86 1.22 25.99
CA LEU A 338 -16.20 0.80 25.55
C LEU A 338 -17.10 0.35 26.71
N GLY A 339 -16.52 -0.03 27.86
CA GLY A 339 -17.24 -0.58 29.02
C GLY A 339 -17.69 -2.03 28.84
N THR A 340 -18.22 -2.39 27.67
CA THR A 340 -18.61 -3.75 27.27
C THR A 340 -17.98 -4.10 25.91
N PRO A 341 -17.88 -5.39 25.54
CA PRO A 341 -17.54 -5.74 24.17
C PRO A 341 -18.52 -5.10 23.18
N PRO A 342 -18.08 -4.75 21.96
CA PRO A 342 -19.01 -4.47 20.88
C PRO A 342 -19.98 -5.64 20.71
N ALA A 343 -21.27 -5.34 20.55
CA ALA A 343 -22.29 -6.36 20.33
C ALA A 343 -22.07 -7.11 19.00
N THR A 344 -21.38 -6.49 18.04
CA THR A 344 -20.93 -7.15 16.83
C THR A 344 -19.49 -6.78 16.53
N GLN A 345 -18.65 -7.79 16.37
CA GLN A 345 -17.28 -7.69 15.85
C GLN A 345 -17.27 -8.42 14.51
N MET A 346 -17.35 -7.63 13.43
CA MET A 346 -17.58 -8.09 12.07
C MET A 346 -16.31 -7.97 11.23
N VAL A 347 -15.96 -9.04 10.52
CA VAL A 347 -14.91 -9.03 9.50
C VAL A 347 -15.50 -9.36 8.14
N ALA A 348 -15.46 -8.38 7.23
CA ALA A 348 -15.85 -8.53 5.84
C ALA A 348 -14.62 -8.92 4.99
N MET A 349 -14.69 -10.11 4.42
CA MET A 349 -13.62 -10.78 3.67
C MET A 349 -14.11 -11.15 2.27
N GLY A 350 -13.24 -11.68 1.41
CA GLY A 350 -13.64 -12.24 0.12
C GLY A 350 -13.04 -11.54 -1.09
N ASP A 351 -13.66 -11.75 -2.24
CA ASP A 351 -13.22 -11.25 -3.53
C ASP A 351 -13.84 -9.90 -3.93
N SER A 352 -13.86 -9.61 -5.23
CA SER A 352 -14.37 -8.38 -5.82
C SER A 352 -15.85 -8.12 -5.53
N TYR A 353 -16.66 -9.17 -5.39
CA TYR A 353 -18.07 -9.03 -5.02
C TYR A 353 -18.22 -8.59 -3.56
N SER A 354 -17.27 -8.95 -2.69
CA SER A 354 -17.22 -8.49 -1.29
C SER A 354 -16.57 -7.12 -1.13
N SER A 355 -15.48 -6.85 -1.85
CA SER A 355 -14.82 -5.55 -1.83
C SER A 355 -15.75 -4.46 -2.38
N GLY A 356 -16.62 -4.82 -3.31
CA GLY A 356 -17.53 -3.89 -3.97
C GLY A 356 -16.92 -3.31 -5.24
N GLU A 357 -16.21 -4.13 -6.02
CA GLU A 357 -15.84 -3.80 -7.39
C GLU A 357 -17.09 -3.31 -8.17
N ALA A 358 -16.95 -2.21 -8.90
CA ALA A 358 -18.02 -1.46 -9.57
C ALA A 358 -19.09 -0.80 -8.68
N VAL A 359 -19.03 -0.98 -7.36
CA VAL A 359 -19.99 -0.39 -6.41
C VAL A 359 -19.57 1.04 -6.11
N THR A 360 -19.60 1.90 -7.13
CA THR A 360 -19.12 3.27 -7.05
C THR A 360 -19.89 4.16 -8.01
N GLU A 361 -20.04 5.43 -7.65
CA GLU A 361 -20.31 6.51 -8.57
C GLU A 361 -19.06 6.81 -9.39
N GLY A 362 -19.25 7.32 -10.61
CA GLY A 362 -18.14 7.71 -11.48
C GLY A 362 -17.14 6.59 -11.78
N GLY A 363 -15.85 6.95 -11.81
CA GLY A 363 -14.74 6.04 -12.12
C GLY A 363 -14.35 5.12 -10.96
N GLY A 364 -14.42 5.62 -9.72
CA GLY A 364 -13.98 4.92 -8.51
C GLY A 364 -14.11 5.77 -7.25
N ASP A 365 -14.99 6.77 -7.26
CA ASP A 365 -15.03 7.84 -6.25
C ASP A 365 -15.40 7.34 -4.85
N ASP A 366 -16.08 6.20 -4.77
CA ASP A 366 -16.49 5.58 -3.50
C ASP A 366 -15.49 4.54 -2.97
N TYR A 367 -14.38 4.29 -3.68
CA TYR A 367 -13.33 3.40 -3.17
C TYR A 367 -12.49 4.06 -2.09
N TYR A 368 -12.08 3.27 -1.10
CA TYR A 368 -11.06 3.71 -0.15
C TYR A 368 -9.75 3.98 -0.92
N PRO A 369 -9.17 5.19 -0.83
CA PRO A 369 -7.98 5.57 -1.61
C PRO A 369 -6.80 4.62 -1.42
N GLU A 370 -6.67 4.06 -0.21
CA GLU A 370 -5.63 3.09 0.14
C GLU A 370 -5.77 1.74 -0.58
N THR A 371 -6.85 1.53 -1.34
CA THR A 371 -7.20 0.27 -2.05
C THR A 371 -7.48 0.46 -3.55
N ASP A 372 -7.41 1.71 -4.02
CA ASP A 372 -7.54 2.12 -5.43
C ASP A 372 -6.41 3.11 -5.73
N TYR A 373 -5.19 2.57 -5.72
CA TYR A 373 -3.98 3.35 -5.92
C TYR A 373 -3.19 2.82 -7.10
N ASP A 374 -2.75 3.71 -7.99
CA ASP A 374 -1.81 3.40 -9.05
C ASP A 374 -0.86 4.57 -9.30
N SER A 375 0.35 4.24 -9.76
CA SER A 375 1.37 5.21 -10.11
C SER A 375 2.18 4.74 -11.30
N LYS A 376 2.12 5.49 -12.40
CA LYS A 376 2.91 5.23 -13.62
C LYS A 376 4.42 5.20 -13.35
N ASN A 377 4.89 6.01 -12.39
CA ASN A 377 6.30 6.09 -12.03
C ASN A 377 6.72 5.04 -10.99
N ARG A 378 5.75 4.43 -10.29
CA ARG A 378 5.98 3.41 -9.26
C ARG A 378 4.94 2.28 -9.38
N PRO A 379 4.91 1.52 -10.48
CA PRO A 379 3.84 0.55 -10.74
C PRO A 379 3.74 -0.58 -9.69
N LYS A 380 4.83 -0.88 -8.99
CA LYS A 380 4.87 -1.85 -7.88
C LYS A 380 4.03 -1.44 -6.66
N THR A 381 3.70 -0.16 -6.55
CA THR A 381 2.90 0.40 -5.45
C THR A 381 1.40 0.29 -5.72
N ARG A 382 1.00 -0.24 -6.88
CA ARG A 382 -0.40 -0.41 -7.26
C ARG A 382 -1.14 -1.28 -6.23
N ASP A 383 -2.29 -0.78 -5.81
CA ASP A 383 -3.27 -1.51 -5.01
C ASP A 383 -4.62 -1.42 -5.71
N ALA A 384 -5.16 -2.57 -6.08
CA ALA A 384 -6.44 -2.72 -6.76
C ALA A 384 -7.38 -3.63 -5.98
N CYS A 385 -7.32 -3.62 -4.65
CA CYS A 385 -8.30 -4.34 -3.85
C CYS A 385 -9.72 -3.76 -3.97
N HIS A 386 -9.84 -2.48 -4.36
CA HIS A 386 -11.10 -1.80 -4.68
C HIS A 386 -12.20 -2.02 -3.62
N ARG A 387 -11.91 -1.61 -2.38
CA ARG A 387 -12.90 -1.67 -1.29
C ARG A 387 -13.78 -0.43 -1.35
N SER A 388 -15.07 -0.63 -1.62
CA SER A 388 -16.06 0.45 -1.70
C SER A 388 -16.65 0.79 -0.34
N THR A 389 -16.83 2.09 -0.09
CA THR A 389 -17.62 2.62 1.04
C THR A 389 -19.10 2.25 0.95
N LYS A 390 -19.57 1.83 -0.24
CA LYS A 390 -20.93 1.38 -0.55
C LYS A 390 -21.04 -0.14 -0.75
N SER A 391 -20.03 -0.93 -0.39
CA SER A 391 -20.09 -2.40 -0.49
C SER A 391 -21.29 -2.99 0.26
N TRP A 392 -21.76 -4.17 -0.12
CA TRP A 392 -22.97 -4.76 0.47
C TRP A 392 -22.83 -5.01 1.98
N SER A 393 -21.63 -5.37 2.45
CA SER A 393 -21.37 -5.53 3.88
C SER A 393 -21.57 -4.23 4.67
N ARG A 394 -21.37 -3.07 4.03
CA ARG A 394 -21.63 -1.75 4.61
C ARG A 394 -23.07 -1.28 4.43
N GLN A 395 -23.74 -1.69 3.34
CA GLN A 395 -25.15 -1.36 3.13
C GLN A 395 -26.10 -2.16 4.02
N ALA A 396 -25.71 -3.35 4.46
CA ALA A 396 -26.55 -4.22 5.29
C ALA A 396 -26.85 -3.65 6.67
N THR A 397 -28.00 -4.02 7.21
CA THR A 397 -28.50 -3.68 8.54
C THR A 397 -28.53 -4.94 9.40
N LEU A 398 -27.70 -4.98 10.44
CA LEU A 398 -27.63 -6.15 11.33
C LEU A 398 -28.94 -6.35 12.12
N PRO A 399 -29.28 -7.59 12.53
CA PRO A 399 -30.48 -7.87 13.33
C PRO A 399 -30.59 -6.96 14.57
N GLY A 400 -31.80 -6.42 14.79
CA GLY A 400 -32.07 -5.51 15.90
C GLY A 400 -31.49 -4.10 15.76
N ARG A 401 -30.96 -3.73 14.59
CA ARG A 401 -30.45 -2.38 14.29
C ARG A 401 -31.35 -1.64 13.32
N THR A 402 -31.25 -0.31 13.33
CA THR A 402 -31.98 0.58 12.40
C THR A 402 -31.04 1.33 11.44
N LYS A 403 -29.74 1.26 11.67
CA LYS A 403 -28.69 1.89 10.85
C LYS A 403 -27.85 0.81 10.21
N SER A 404 -27.34 1.08 9.01
CA SER A 404 -26.48 0.15 8.30
C SER A 404 -25.12 0.00 9.00
N VAL A 405 -24.41 -1.09 8.72
CA VAL A 405 -23.04 -1.34 9.18
C VAL A 405 -22.12 -0.17 8.81
N GLY A 406 -22.25 0.37 7.59
CA GLY A 406 -21.47 1.50 7.11
C GLY A 406 -21.72 2.76 7.95
N GLU A 407 -22.98 3.11 8.18
CA GLU A 407 -23.33 4.28 9.00
C GLU A 407 -22.84 4.13 10.44
N LEU A 408 -22.98 2.94 11.04
CA LEU A 408 -22.49 2.65 12.38
C LEU A 408 -20.96 2.76 12.46
N ALA A 409 -20.24 2.28 11.44
CA ALA A 409 -18.79 2.38 11.37
C ALA A 409 -18.33 3.85 11.22
N ASP A 410 -18.98 4.63 10.34
CA ASP A 410 -18.63 6.03 10.06
C ASP A 410 -18.93 6.94 11.25
N THR A 411 -20.00 6.64 11.99
CA THR A 411 -20.33 7.32 13.26
C THR A 411 -19.57 6.77 14.46
N LYS A 412 -18.61 5.86 14.25
CA LYS A 412 -17.75 5.26 15.28
C LYS A 412 -18.53 4.60 16.42
N ASN A 413 -19.71 4.03 16.12
CA ASN A 413 -20.64 3.52 17.13
C ASN A 413 -19.97 2.44 18.02
N PRO A 414 -20.00 2.56 19.37
CA PRO A 414 -19.25 1.68 20.27
C PRO A 414 -19.73 0.22 20.26
N SER A 415 -20.92 -0.06 19.72
CA SER A 415 -21.49 -1.41 19.67
C SER A 415 -21.10 -2.21 18.43
N LEU A 416 -20.33 -1.64 17.49
CA LEU A 416 -19.85 -2.29 16.28
C LEU A 416 -18.33 -2.15 16.16
N ASP A 417 -17.61 -3.25 16.00
CA ASP A 417 -16.28 -3.25 15.40
C ASP A 417 -16.40 -3.82 13.98
N TYR A 418 -15.95 -3.07 12.97
CA TYR A 418 -16.06 -3.47 11.57
C TYR A 418 -14.71 -3.38 10.89
N GLN A 419 -14.28 -4.50 10.32
CA GLN A 419 -12.99 -4.66 9.65
C GLN A 419 -13.22 -5.17 8.24
N PHE A 420 -12.56 -4.56 7.26
CA PHE A 420 -12.82 -4.80 5.85
C PHE A 420 -11.52 -5.14 5.12
N VAL A 421 -11.38 -6.42 4.76
CA VAL A 421 -10.14 -7.00 4.21
C VAL A 421 -10.38 -7.70 2.87
N ALA A 422 -11.59 -7.63 2.32
CA ALA A 422 -11.88 -8.15 0.99
C ALA A 422 -10.99 -7.47 -0.07
N CYS A 423 -10.68 -8.19 -1.14
CA CYS A 423 -9.80 -7.70 -2.19
C CYS A 423 -10.24 -8.22 -3.55
N SER A 424 -10.41 -7.33 -4.51
CA SER A 424 -10.73 -7.67 -5.90
C SER A 424 -9.73 -8.67 -6.48
N GLY A 425 -10.25 -9.63 -7.25
CA GLY A 425 -9.47 -10.73 -7.82
C GLY A 425 -8.99 -11.81 -6.85
N ALA A 426 -9.35 -11.77 -5.57
CA ALA A 426 -8.97 -12.81 -4.61
C ALA A 426 -9.56 -14.19 -4.95
N ARG A 427 -8.75 -15.24 -4.82
CA ARG A 427 -9.14 -16.66 -4.80
C ARG A 427 -9.01 -17.21 -3.38
N HIS A 428 -9.42 -18.47 -3.15
CA HIS A 428 -9.32 -19.09 -1.82
C HIS A 428 -7.91 -18.99 -1.21
N TYR A 429 -6.86 -19.14 -2.03
CA TYR A 429 -5.47 -19.03 -1.58
C TYR A 429 -5.10 -17.58 -1.18
N ASN A 430 -5.81 -16.57 -1.67
CA ASN A 430 -5.62 -15.19 -1.20
C ASN A 430 -6.28 -14.91 0.15
N ILE A 431 -7.18 -15.79 0.59
CA ILE A 431 -7.72 -15.77 1.95
C ILE A 431 -6.71 -16.40 2.90
N ILE A 432 -6.32 -17.64 2.62
CA ILE A 432 -5.57 -18.50 3.55
C ILE A 432 -4.04 -18.43 3.41
N GLY A 433 -3.57 -17.88 2.29
CA GLY A 433 -2.22 -18.02 1.78
C GLY A 433 -1.65 -16.67 1.32
N PRO A 434 -1.07 -16.58 0.11
CA PRO A 434 -0.43 -15.35 -0.36
C PRO A 434 -1.39 -14.16 -0.44
N GLY A 435 -0.83 -12.96 -0.44
CA GLY A 435 -1.54 -11.70 -0.61
C GLY A 435 -2.20 -11.51 -1.98
N GLN A 436 -2.93 -10.41 -2.13
CA GLN A 436 -3.45 -9.91 -3.40
C GLN A 436 -3.26 -8.40 -3.44
N SER A 437 -2.95 -7.85 -4.62
CA SER A 437 -2.66 -6.41 -4.78
C SER A 437 -1.58 -5.88 -3.81
N GLY A 438 -0.66 -6.77 -3.42
CA GLY A 438 0.41 -6.62 -2.42
C GLY A 438 -0.01 -6.24 -0.99
N GLU A 439 -1.29 -6.36 -0.65
CA GLU A 439 -1.72 -6.59 0.73
C GLU A 439 -1.39 -8.04 1.16
N PRO A 440 -1.27 -8.35 2.47
CA PRO A 440 -1.16 -9.72 2.94
C PRO A 440 -2.44 -10.54 2.72
N GLY A 441 -2.31 -11.88 2.74
CA GLY A 441 -3.46 -12.78 2.72
C GLY A 441 -4.45 -12.43 3.83
N GLN A 442 -5.75 -12.53 3.56
CA GLN A 442 -6.77 -11.89 4.40
C GLN A 442 -6.81 -12.42 5.84
N LEU A 443 -6.52 -13.71 6.07
CA LEU A 443 -6.39 -14.26 7.43
C LEU A 443 -5.17 -13.71 8.18
N GLU A 444 -4.09 -13.39 7.47
CA GLU A 444 -2.82 -12.91 8.05
C GLU A 444 -2.86 -11.40 8.36
N GLN A 445 -3.89 -10.68 7.91
CA GLN A 445 -4.14 -9.32 8.35
C GLN A 445 -4.56 -9.25 9.83
N GLY A 446 -4.94 -10.40 10.42
CA GLY A 446 -5.03 -10.62 11.85
C GLY A 446 -6.40 -10.32 12.47
N TYR A 447 -7.37 -9.82 11.73
CA TYR A 447 -8.66 -9.36 12.29
C TYR A 447 -9.60 -10.46 12.81
N LEU A 448 -9.26 -11.74 12.63
CA LEU A 448 -10.01 -12.85 13.20
C LEU A 448 -9.39 -13.29 14.52
N ASP A 449 -10.20 -13.30 15.57
CA ASP A 449 -9.84 -13.81 16.89
C ASP A 449 -11.06 -14.43 17.59
N GLN A 450 -10.87 -14.90 18.83
CA GLN A 450 -11.93 -15.53 19.62
C GLN A 450 -13.13 -14.62 19.93
N HIS A 451 -12.99 -13.30 19.78
CA HIS A 451 -14.05 -12.34 20.08
C HIS A 451 -14.83 -11.90 18.84
N THR A 452 -14.36 -12.28 17.65
CA THR A 452 -15.07 -12.08 16.39
C THR A 452 -16.44 -12.78 16.45
N THR A 453 -17.51 -12.06 16.13
CA THR A 453 -18.89 -12.58 16.22
C THR A 453 -19.50 -12.87 14.85
N LEU A 454 -19.04 -12.19 13.79
CA LEU A 454 -19.58 -12.33 12.44
C LEU A 454 -18.45 -12.24 11.41
N VAL A 455 -18.40 -13.21 10.50
CA VAL A 455 -17.56 -13.16 9.31
C VAL A 455 -18.47 -13.21 8.10
N THR A 456 -18.26 -12.32 7.14
CA THR A 456 -19.01 -12.34 5.87
C THR A 456 -18.03 -12.42 4.72
N LEU A 457 -18.23 -13.36 3.79
CA LEU A 457 -17.35 -13.51 2.63
C LEU A 457 -18.08 -13.98 1.37
N SER A 458 -17.72 -13.42 0.21
CA SER A 458 -17.88 -14.06 -1.11
C SER A 458 -16.53 -14.54 -1.59
N ILE A 459 -16.41 -15.83 -1.91
CA ILE A 459 -15.19 -16.41 -2.48
C ILE A 459 -15.55 -17.66 -3.28
N GLY A 460 -14.77 -17.98 -4.31
CA GLY A 460 -15.01 -19.12 -5.19
C GLY A 460 -15.26 -18.75 -6.65
N GLY A 461 -15.74 -17.54 -6.94
CA GLY A 461 -15.98 -17.08 -8.32
C GLY A 461 -14.69 -17.01 -9.14
N ASN A 462 -13.63 -16.45 -8.56
CA ASN A 462 -12.30 -16.43 -9.19
C ASN A 462 -11.66 -17.83 -9.26
N ASP A 463 -11.93 -18.70 -8.28
CA ASP A 463 -11.48 -20.10 -8.26
C ASP A 463 -12.14 -20.93 -9.38
N MET A 464 -13.39 -20.61 -9.72
CA MET A 464 -14.12 -21.12 -10.88
C MET A 464 -13.64 -20.52 -12.21
N ARG A 465 -12.77 -19.50 -12.17
CA ARG A 465 -12.27 -18.77 -13.35
C ARG A 465 -13.40 -18.12 -14.16
N PHE A 466 -14.44 -17.63 -13.48
CA PHE A 466 -15.63 -17.06 -14.14
C PHE A 466 -15.29 -15.96 -15.15
N ALA A 467 -14.32 -15.08 -14.86
CA ALA A 467 -13.91 -14.03 -15.79
C ALA A 467 -13.40 -14.60 -17.14
N GLU A 468 -12.63 -15.68 -17.09
CA GLU A 468 -12.10 -16.35 -18.29
C GLU A 468 -13.21 -17.11 -19.03
N VAL A 469 -14.09 -17.79 -18.29
CA VAL A 469 -15.26 -18.50 -18.85
C VAL A 469 -16.19 -17.52 -19.57
N VAL A 470 -16.52 -16.39 -18.94
CA VAL A 470 -17.38 -15.36 -19.53
C VAL A 470 -16.72 -14.70 -20.74
N ALA A 471 -15.42 -14.39 -20.67
CA ALA A 471 -14.69 -13.85 -21.82
C ALA A 471 -14.74 -14.81 -23.02
N GLN A 472 -14.59 -16.11 -22.77
CA GLN A 472 -14.74 -17.14 -23.80
C GLN A 472 -16.16 -17.18 -24.38
N CYS A 473 -17.22 -17.05 -23.58
CA CYS A 473 -18.59 -16.98 -24.11
C CYS A 473 -18.92 -15.71 -24.90
N ILE A 474 -18.17 -14.63 -24.71
CA ILE A 474 -18.40 -13.37 -25.44
C ILE A 474 -17.58 -13.32 -26.73
N LEU A 475 -16.34 -13.83 -26.69
CA LEU A 475 -15.38 -13.68 -27.78
C LEU A 475 -15.21 -14.94 -28.63
N GLY A 476 -15.56 -16.10 -28.10
CA GLY A 476 -15.45 -17.38 -28.79
C GLY A 476 -16.70 -17.73 -29.60
N PRO A 477 -16.62 -18.75 -30.47
CA PRO A 477 -17.74 -19.16 -31.32
C PRO A 477 -18.86 -19.88 -30.55
N LYS A 478 -18.50 -20.79 -29.62
CA LYS A 478 -19.42 -21.54 -28.75
C LYS A 478 -18.72 -21.94 -27.47
N CYS A 479 -18.90 -21.21 -26.37
CA CYS A 479 -18.07 -21.47 -25.19
C CYS A 479 -18.23 -22.84 -24.55
N TYR A 480 -19.39 -23.49 -24.71
CA TYR A 480 -19.60 -24.85 -24.22
C TYR A 480 -18.51 -25.84 -24.72
N ASP A 481 -18.12 -25.70 -26.00
CA ASP A 481 -17.22 -26.61 -26.72
C ASP A 481 -15.74 -26.13 -26.68
N MET A 482 -15.41 -25.12 -25.88
CA MET A 482 -14.07 -24.56 -25.80
C MET A 482 -13.30 -25.06 -24.58
N SER A 483 -11.97 -24.93 -24.63
CA SER A 483 -11.08 -25.20 -23.49
C SER A 483 -10.41 -23.91 -23.01
N LEU A 484 -9.99 -23.91 -21.75
CA LEU A 484 -9.07 -22.91 -21.20
C LEU A 484 -7.68 -23.52 -21.04
N GLN A 485 -6.63 -22.69 -21.01
CA GLN A 485 -5.32 -23.15 -20.55
C GLN A 485 -5.43 -23.62 -19.09
N SER A 486 -4.85 -24.76 -18.74
CA SER A 486 -4.88 -25.29 -17.38
C SER A 486 -4.12 -24.38 -16.41
N VAL A 487 -4.55 -24.38 -15.14
CA VAL A 487 -3.89 -23.66 -14.06
C VAL A 487 -3.69 -24.57 -12.86
N ASN A 488 -2.64 -24.31 -12.08
CA ASN A 488 -2.56 -24.83 -10.72
C ASN A 488 -3.63 -24.13 -9.87
N PRO A 489 -4.59 -24.85 -9.30
CA PRO A 489 -5.69 -24.24 -8.55
C PRO A 489 -5.24 -23.53 -7.26
N ASP A 490 -4.12 -23.93 -6.66
CA ASP A 490 -3.63 -23.40 -5.37
C ASP A 490 -2.74 -22.16 -5.52
N THR A 491 -2.29 -21.86 -6.75
CA THR A 491 -1.42 -20.71 -7.05
C THR A 491 -1.97 -19.82 -8.16
N GLY A 492 -2.90 -20.32 -8.97
CA GLY A 492 -3.40 -19.65 -10.16
C GLY A 492 -2.42 -19.61 -11.33
N GLN A 493 -1.23 -20.20 -11.20
CA GLN A 493 -0.21 -20.22 -12.26
C GLN A 493 -0.67 -21.11 -13.41
N TYR A 494 -0.51 -20.61 -14.65
CA TYR A 494 -0.78 -21.39 -15.85
C TYR A 494 0.18 -22.57 -15.97
N ILE A 495 -0.32 -23.68 -16.51
CA ILE A 495 0.46 -24.88 -16.82
C ILE A 495 0.71 -24.89 -18.31
N ASP A 496 1.99 -24.82 -18.69
CA ASP A 496 2.41 -24.74 -20.08
C ASP A 496 2.08 -26.02 -20.83
N GLY A 497 1.44 -25.87 -22.01
CA GLY A 497 1.09 -27.00 -22.87
C GLY A 497 -0.12 -27.83 -22.41
N GLU A 498 -0.78 -27.46 -21.30
CA GLU A 498 -1.97 -28.14 -20.81
C GLU A 498 -3.24 -27.31 -20.99
N SER A 499 -4.34 -27.98 -21.33
CA SER A 499 -5.67 -27.38 -21.46
C SER A 499 -6.71 -28.17 -20.70
N THR A 500 -7.77 -27.50 -20.29
CA THR A 500 -8.93 -28.14 -19.69
C THR A 500 -9.66 -29.02 -20.71
N GLU A 501 -10.50 -29.92 -20.23
CA GLU A 501 -11.61 -30.46 -21.03
C GLU A 501 -12.51 -29.31 -21.52
N GLU A 502 -13.44 -29.61 -22.44
CA GLU A 502 -14.47 -28.66 -22.88
C GLU A 502 -15.21 -28.08 -21.67
N LEU A 503 -15.46 -26.76 -21.68
CA LEU A 503 -16.01 -26.04 -20.54
C LEU A 503 -17.35 -26.64 -20.07
N GLY A 504 -18.17 -27.14 -20.99
CA GLY A 504 -19.44 -27.81 -20.69
C GLY A 504 -19.30 -29.03 -19.75
N VAL A 505 -18.16 -29.71 -19.79
CA VAL A 505 -17.83 -30.86 -18.92
C VAL A 505 -16.96 -30.41 -17.74
N TRP A 506 -15.93 -29.61 -18.03
CA TRP A 506 -14.93 -29.18 -17.07
C TRP A 506 -15.54 -28.38 -15.92
N ALA A 507 -16.45 -27.43 -16.18
CA ALA A 507 -16.95 -26.51 -15.17
C ALA A 507 -17.60 -27.24 -13.98
N LYS A 508 -18.43 -28.25 -14.24
CA LYS A 508 -19.10 -29.03 -13.20
C LYS A 508 -18.10 -29.85 -12.37
N LYS A 509 -17.16 -30.52 -13.04
CA LYS A 509 -16.10 -31.31 -12.40
C LYS A 509 -15.21 -30.40 -11.55
N TRP A 510 -14.82 -29.25 -12.08
CA TRP A 510 -13.99 -28.27 -11.40
C TRP A 510 -14.68 -27.68 -10.16
N ALA A 511 -15.95 -27.29 -10.26
CA ALA A 511 -16.71 -26.79 -9.12
C ALA A 511 -16.72 -27.79 -7.95
N LYS A 512 -17.03 -29.05 -8.26
CA LYS A 512 -17.18 -30.12 -7.28
C LYS A 512 -15.86 -30.63 -6.71
N ASP A 513 -14.88 -30.91 -7.58
CA ASP A 513 -13.67 -31.64 -7.22
C ASP A 513 -12.50 -30.69 -6.88
N THR A 514 -12.56 -29.44 -7.35
CA THR A 514 -11.52 -28.44 -7.10
C THR A 514 -11.99 -27.33 -6.17
N VAL A 515 -13.08 -26.63 -6.50
CA VAL A 515 -13.50 -25.42 -5.78
C VAL A 515 -14.11 -25.75 -4.42
N ARG A 516 -15.07 -26.68 -4.34
CA ARG A 516 -15.72 -27.05 -3.07
C ARG A 516 -14.72 -27.45 -1.96
N PRO A 517 -13.74 -28.36 -2.18
CA PRO A 517 -12.78 -28.72 -1.14
C PRO A 517 -11.97 -27.53 -0.60
N ARG A 518 -11.67 -26.55 -1.46
CA ARG A 518 -10.96 -25.32 -1.10
C ARG A 518 -11.84 -24.37 -0.30
N LEU A 519 -13.13 -24.29 -0.60
CA LEU A 519 -14.11 -23.57 0.22
C LEU A 519 -14.24 -24.21 1.61
N VAL A 520 -14.33 -25.54 1.69
CA VAL A 520 -14.34 -26.25 2.99
C VAL A 520 -13.08 -25.92 3.81
N SER A 521 -11.90 -25.95 3.18
CA SER A 521 -10.63 -25.58 3.84
C SER A 521 -10.61 -24.11 4.29
N THR A 522 -11.15 -23.21 3.49
CA THR A 522 -11.24 -21.78 3.81
C THR A 522 -12.14 -21.54 5.02
N LEU A 523 -13.36 -22.10 5.02
CA LEU A 523 -14.32 -22.00 6.12
C LEU A 523 -13.75 -22.61 7.41
N LYS A 524 -13.08 -23.76 7.32
CA LYS A 524 -12.37 -24.38 8.43
C LYS A 524 -11.34 -23.41 9.04
N GLN A 525 -10.47 -22.81 8.23
CA GLN A 525 -9.40 -21.95 8.72
C GLN A 525 -9.90 -20.61 9.29
N ILE A 526 -11.04 -20.11 8.79
CA ILE A 526 -11.75 -18.97 9.40
C ILE A 526 -12.26 -19.39 10.78
N HIS A 527 -12.96 -20.52 10.88
CA HIS A 527 -13.50 -21.01 12.16
C HIS A 527 -12.39 -21.27 13.21
N GLU A 528 -11.26 -21.84 12.80
CA GLU A 528 -10.12 -22.07 13.71
C GLU A 528 -9.57 -20.77 14.33
N ARG A 529 -9.67 -19.63 13.62
CA ARG A 529 -9.21 -18.32 14.10
C ARG A 529 -10.31 -17.55 14.84
N ALA A 530 -11.56 -17.71 14.41
CA ALA A 530 -12.74 -17.07 14.98
C ALA A 530 -13.79 -18.13 15.40
N PRO A 531 -13.51 -18.92 16.46
CA PRO A 531 -14.34 -20.08 16.84
C PRO A 531 -15.77 -19.71 17.27
N ASN A 532 -16.01 -18.46 17.67
CA ASN A 532 -17.32 -17.98 18.11
C ASN A 532 -18.09 -17.22 17.01
N ALA A 533 -17.49 -17.03 15.83
CA ALA A 533 -18.14 -16.28 14.77
C ALA A 533 -19.19 -17.13 14.05
N ARG A 534 -20.29 -16.49 13.64
CA ARG A 534 -21.14 -17.00 12.55
C ARG A 534 -20.48 -16.62 11.23
N ILE A 535 -20.27 -17.58 10.33
CA ILE A 535 -19.64 -17.36 9.03
C ILE A 535 -20.72 -17.35 7.94
N VAL A 536 -20.94 -16.23 7.27
CA VAL A 536 -21.85 -16.15 6.13
C VAL A 536 -21.05 -16.24 4.84
N LEU A 537 -21.14 -17.38 4.16
CA LEU A 537 -20.64 -17.55 2.79
C LEU A 537 -21.71 -17.04 1.82
N MET A 538 -21.46 -15.87 1.25
CA MET A 538 -22.30 -15.22 0.26
C MET A 538 -22.06 -15.82 -1.13
N GLY A 539 -23.13 -16.24 -1.80
CA GLY A 539 -23.11 -16.75 -3.16
C GLY A 539 -22.96 -15.67 -4.24
N TYR A 540 -23.12 -16.09 -5.49
CA TYR A 540 -23.11 -15.20 -6.66
C TYR A 540 -24.47 -15.24 -7.37
N PRO A 541 -24.97 -14.12 -7.92
CA PRO A 541 -26.20 -14.13 -8.69
C PRO A 541 -25.99 -14.83 -10.03
N ARG A 542 -27.10 -15.15 -10.70
CA ARG A 542 -27.08 -15.36 -12.14
C ARG A 542 -26.65 -14.05 -12.79
N LEU A 543 -25.65 -14.10 -13.67
CA LEU A 543 -25.02 -12.88 -14.18
C LEU A 543 -25.91 -12.16 -15.20
N ILE A 544 -26.76 -12.88 -15.92
CA ILE A 544 -27.44 -12.37 -17.11
C ILE A 544 -28.91 -12.80 -17.09
N ASP A 545 -29.81 -11.84 -17.27
CA ASP A 545 -31.24 -12.10 -17.41
C ASP A 545 -31.66 -12.24 -18.88
N GLY A 546 -32.78 -12.93 -19.09
CA GLY A 546 -33.36 -13.16 -20.42
C GLY A 546 -32.42 -13.96 -21.32
N ASN A 547 -32.34 -13.57 -22.60
CA ASN A 547 -31.54 -14.26 -23.62
C ASN A 547 -30.12 -13.66 -23.78
N GLY A 548 -29.70 -12.74 -22.92
CA GLY A 548 -28.37 -12.12 -23.00
C GLY A 548 -28.16 -11.12 -24.13
N ASN A 549 -29.20 -10.78 -24.89
CA ASN A 549 -29.14 -9.91 -26.08
C ASN A 549 -28.54 -8.51 -25.83
N CYS A 550 -28.41 -8.06 -24.58
CA CYS A 550 -27.76 -6.79 -24.26
C CYS A 550 -26.22 -6.87 -24.26
N VAL A 551 -25.66 -8.09 -24.28
CA VAL A 551 -24.21 -8.35 -24.34
C VAL A 551 -23.86 -8.75 -25.78
N PRO A 552 -23.11 -7.91 -26.52
CA PRO A 552 -22.66 -8.27 -27.87
C PRO A 552 -21.81 -9.55 -27.85
N GLY A 553 -22.13 -10.49 -28.74
CA GLY A 553 -21.40 -11.76 -28.88
C GLY A 553 -21.99 -12.93 -28.09
N LEU A 554 -22.95 -12.70 -27.19
CA LEU A 554 -23.55 -13.77 -26.40
C LEU A 554 -24.90 -14.23 -26.96
N GLU A 555 -25.07 -15.54 -27.15
CA GLU A 555 -26.36 -16.13 -27.57
C GLU A 555 -27.20 -16.65 -26.39
N ALA A 556 -28.48 -16.94 -26.64
CA ALA A 556 -29.39 -17.46 -25.62
C ALA A 556 -28.95 -18.81 -25.03
N THR A 557 -28.37 -19.68 -25.85
CA THR A 557 -27.83 -20.99 -25.44
C THR A 557 -26.64 -20.83 -24.48
N GLU A 558 -25.72 -19.93 -24.79
CA GLU A 558 -24.56 -19.61 -23.96
C GLU A 558 -24.97 -18.89 -22.67
N THR A 559 -25.95 -17.98 -22.75
CA THR A 559 -26.55 -17.32 -21.60
C THR A 559 -27.15 -18.34 -20.62
N ASN A 560 -27.94 -19.28 -21.13
CA ASN A 560 -28.53 -20.34 -20.32
C ASN A 560 -27.45 -21.21 -19.68
N TRP A 561 -26.39 -21.54 -20.43
CA TRP A 561 -25.28 -22.31 -19.89
C TRP A 561 -24.51 -21.56 -18.81
N LEU A 562 -24.17 -20.28 -19.01
CA LEU A 562 -23.50 -19.44 -18.00
C LEU A 562 -24.32 -19.34 -16.70
N ASN A 563 -25.64 -19.15 -16.81
CA ASN A 563 -26.53 -19.15 -15.65
C ASN A 563 -26.57 -20.51 -14.94
N ASN A 564 -26.53 -21.62 -15.68
CA ASN A 564 -26.39 -22.94 -15.08
C ASN A 564 -25.04 -23.12 -14.35
N VAL A 565 -23.95 -22.52 -14.84
CA VAL A 565 -22.66 -22.54 -14.12
C VAL A 565 -22.75 -21.76 -12.80
N ALA A 566 -23.46 -20.62 -12.78
CA ALA A 566 -23.73 -19.89 -11.53
C ALA A 566 -24.57 -20.73 -10.55
N ASP A 567 -25.60 -21.42 -11.04
CA ASP A 567 -26.43 -22.32 -10.22
C ASP A 567 -25.62 -23.50 -9.66
N MET A 568 -24.76 -24.12 -10.49
CA MET A 568 -23.84 -25.17 -10.05
C MET A 568 -22.87 -24.69 -8.96
N LEU A 569 -22.29 -23.49 -9.11
CA LEU A 569 -21.41 -22.93 -8.08
C LEU A 569 -22.17 -22.71 -6.77
N ALA A 570 -23.39 -22.16 -6.81
CA ALA A 570 -24.20 -21.95 -5.62
C ALA A 570 -24.50 -23.27 -4.87
N GLU A 571 -24.83 -24.34 -5.60
CA GLU A 571 -25.03 -25.68 -5.02
C GLU A 571 -23.77 -26.22 -4.34
N GLU A 572 -22.60 -26.08 -4.99
CA GLU A 572 -21.32 -26.55 -4.43
C GLU A 572 -20.85 -25.68 -3.25
N MET A 573 -21.16 -24.38 -3.23
CA MET A 573 -20.92 -23.49 -2.08
C MET A 573 -21.80 -23.86 -0.88
N ALA A 574 -23.10 -24.12 -1.09
CA ALA A 574 -24.00 -24.60 -0.05
C ALA A 574 -23.56 -25.98 0.51
N THR A 575 -23.08 -26.86 -0.39
CA THR A 575 -22.50 -28.14 0.00
C THR A 575 -21.21 -27.97 0.80
N ALA A 576 -20.33 -27.03 0.41
CA ALA A 576 -19.12 -26.70 1.15
C ALA A 576 -19.43 -26.25 2.59
N VAL A 577 -20.47 -25.41 2.76
CA VAL A 577 -20.94 -24.99 4.09
C VAL A 577 -21.41 -26.19 4.91
N THR A 578 -22.21 -27.08 4.31
CA THR A 578 -22.69 -28.30 4.98
C THR A 578 -21.53 -29.22 5.40
N GLU A 579 -20.55 -29.43 4.52
CA GLU A 579 -19.36 -30.22 4.82
C GLU A 579 -18.49 -29.58 5.91
N ALA A 580 -18.28 -28.26 5.86
CA ALA A 580 -17.50 -27.53 6.85
C ALA A 580 -18.17 -27.59 8.24
N ASN A 581 -19.49 -27.44 8.30
CA ASN A 581 -20.24 -27.60 9.56
C ASN A 581 -20.16 -29.04 10.10
N THR A 582 -20.33 -30.03 9.23
CA THR A 582 -20.31 -31.45 9.64
C THR A 582 -18.93 -31.89 10.13
N ARG A 583 -17.85 -31.47 9.44
CA ARG A 583 -16.48 -31.94 9.72
C ARG A 583 -15.73 -31.08 10.73
N HIS A 584 -16.08 -29.79 10.81
CA HIS A 584 -15.28 -28.80 11.54
C HIS A 584 -16.11 -27.89 12.46
N ALA A 585 -17.43 -28.13 12.58
CA ALA A 585 -18.33 -27.29 13.38
C ALA A 585 -18.22 -25.79 13.04
N ALA A 586 -17.99 -25.48 11.75
CA ALA A 586 -17.57 -24.15 11.29
C ALA A 586 -18.55 -23.00 11.60
N ASN A 587 -19.78 -23.29 12.03
CA ASN A 587 -20.85 -22.32 12.26
C ASN A 587 -21.09 -21.43 11.03
N ALA A 588 -21.05 -22.06 9.85
CA ALA A 588 -21.21 -21.41 8.56
C ALA A 588 -22.65 -21.51 8.05
N VAL A 589 -23.09 -20.50 7.31
CA VAL A 589 -24.37 -20.47 6.59
C VAL A 589 -24.14 -19.95 5.18
N PHE A 590 -24.86 -20.51 4.20
CA PHE A 590 -24.85 -20.02 2.83
C PHE A 590 -25.95 -18.96 2.66
N SER A 591 -25.60 -17.80 2.11
CA SER A 591 -26.55 -16.76 1.71
C SER A 591 -26.65 -16.76 0.20
N ASP A 592 -27.84 -17.01 -0.33
CA ASP A 592 -28.07 -17.11 -1.78
C ASP A 592 -28.68 -15.81 -2.31
N PRO A 593 -27.97 -15.02 -3.14
CA PRO A 593 -28.48 -13.76 -3.66
C PRO A 593 -29.30 -13.93 -4.96
N ARG A 594 -29.46 -15.16 -5.48
CA ARG A 594 -30.04 -15.36 -6.82
C ARG A 594 -31.49 -14.89 -6.91
N ASP A 595 -32.25 -15.02 -5.83
CA ASP A 595 -33.66 -14.60 -5.80
C ASP A 595 -33.78 -13.07 -5.77
N GLU A 596 -32.91 -12.38 -5.03
CA GLU A 596 -32.89 -10.91 -4.95
C GLU A 596 -32.52 -10.27 -6.30
N PHE A 597 -31.63 -10.94 -7.06
CA PHE A 597 -31.16 -10.52 -8.39
C PHE A 597 -32.05 -10.95 -9.55
N ALA A 598 -33.05 -11.82 -9.34
CA ALA A 598 -33.91 -12.30 -10.43
C ALA A 598 -34.60 -11.13 -11.17
N GLY A 599 -34.38 -11.03 -12.49
CA GLY A 599 -34.90 -9.93 -13.32
C GLY A 599 -34.15 -8.59 -13.18
N LYS A 600 -33.07 -8.53 -12.39
CA LYS A 600 -32.25 -7.35 -12.12
C LYS A 600 -30.75 -7.58 -12.38
N ALA A 601 -30.34 -8.72 -12.92
CA ALA A 601 -28.97 -9.00 -13.33
C ALA A 601 -28.59 -8.16 -14.58
N ALA A 602 -27.47 -8.47 -15.25
CA ALA A 602 -27.17 -7.82 -16.53
C ALA A 602 -28.30 -8.11 -17.53
N CYS A 603 -28.68 -7.13 -18.35
CA CYS A 603 -29.89 -7.18 -19.20
C CYS A 603 -31.23 -7.18 -18.44
N GLY A 604 -31.24 -7.08 -17.12
CA GLY A 604 -32.45 -6.98 -16.29
C GLY A 604 -33.06 -5.57 -16.27
N ASN A 605 -34.19 -5.40 -15.57
CA ASN A 605 -34.86 -4.12 -15.40
C ASN A 605 -35.44 -3.94 -13.97
N PRO A 606 -34.85 -3.06 -13.13
CA PRO A 606 -33.65 -2.28 -13.39
C PRO A 606 -32.38 -3.15 -13.38
N GLU A 607 -31.46 -2.91 -14.32
CA GLU A 607 -30.16 -3.59 -14.35
C GLU A 607 -29.30 -3.16 -13.15
N SER A 608 -29.09 -4.09 -12.22
CA SER A 608 -28.36 -3.90 -10.96
C SER A 608 -26.97 -4.58 -10.96
N LEU A 609 -26.64 -5.31 -12.02
CA LEU A 609 -25.32 -5.89 -12.30
C LEU A 609 -24.84 -5.38 -13.66
N ASN A 610 -23.60 -4.92 -13.75
CA ASN A 610 -23.08 -4.35 -14.99
C ASN A 610 -22.95 -5.42 -16.09
N ALA A 611 -23.35 -5.12 -17.32
CA ALA A 611 -22.95 -5.91 -18.49
C ALA A 611 -21.45 -5.68 -18.81
N VAL A 612 -21.07 -5.65 -20.09
CA VAL A 612 -19.69 -5.33 -20.51
C VAL A 612 -19.43 -3.82 -20.38
N VAL A 613 -18.40 -3.46 -19.63
CA VAL A 613 -17.99 -2.06 -19.39
C VAL A 613 -16.57 -1.84 -19.91
N VAL A 614 -16.41 -0.89 -20.83
CA VAL A 614 -15.12 -0.53 -21.46
C VAL A 614 -14.72 0.93 -21.22
N THR A 615 -15.43 1.64 -20.33
CA THR A 615 -15.16 3.03 -19.96
C THR A 615 -15.36 3.23 -18.45
N GLY A 616 -14.96 4.39 -17.92
CA GLY A 616 -15.16 4.70 -16.51
C GLY A 616 -14.22 3.94 -15.59
N HIS A 617 -12.97 3.77 -16.00
CA HIS A 617 -11.93 3.13 -15.21
C HIS A 617 -11.67 3.85 -13.87
N SER A 618 -11.43 3.09 -12.80
CA SER A 618 -10.90 3.62 -11.54
C SER A 618 -9.41 3.96 -11.66
N LYS A 619 -8.77 4.44 -10.58
CA LYS A 619 -7.36 4.80 -10.62
C LYS A 619 -6.47 3.59 -10.88
N ALA A 620 -6.78 2.46 -10.26
CA ALA A 620 -6.00 1.24 -10.37
C ALA A 620 -6.51 0.24 -11.41
N ASP A 621 -7.48 0.60 -12.26
CA ASP A 621 -7.95 -0.26 -13.35
C ASP A 621 -6.89 -0.47 -14.45
N SER A 622 -6.80 -1.70 -14.99
CA SER A 622 -5.88 -2.05 -16.08
C SER A 622 -6.52 -1.78 -17.46
N PHE A 623 -6.16 -0.67 -18.10
CA PHE A 623 -6.62 -0.33 -19.46
C PHE A 623 -6.21 -1.41 -20.50
N PRO A 624 -7.09 -1.80 -21.48
CA PRO A 624 -8.40 -1.21 -21.82
C PRO A 624 -9.60 -1.83 -21.10
N ASN A 625 -9.41 -2.78 -20.18
CA ASN A 625 -10.52 -3.52 -19.56
C ASN A 625 -10.94 -2.84 -18.25
N SER A 626 -12.24 -2.57 -18.07
CA SER A 626 -12.72 -2.12 -16.75
C SER A 626 -12.98 -3.33 -15.87
N GLY A 627 -12.53 -3.27 -14.61
CA GLY A 627 -12.87 -4.27 -13.59
C GLY A 627 -14.38 -4.38 -13.33
N LYS A 628 -15.16 -3.40 -13.81
CA LYS A 628 -16.60 -3.28 -13.55
C LYS A 628 -17.49 -4.29 -14.24
N SER A 629 -17.01 -4.90 -15.33
CA SER A 629 -17.82 -5.83 -16.12
C SER A 629 -18.31 -6.99 -15.26
N PHE A 630 -19.60 -7.32 -15.36
CA PHE A 630 -20.25 -8.37 -14.60
C PHE A 630 -20.20 -8.22 -13.07
N HIS A 631 -19.93 -7.02 -12.54
CA HIS A 631 -19.97 -6.76 -11.11
C HIS A 631 -21.20 -5.95 -10.70
N PRO A 632 -21.66 -6.06 -9.44
CA PRO A 632 -22.82 -5.32 -8.95
C PRO A 632 -22.63 -3.81 -9.03
N LYS A 633 -23.70 -3.09 -9.42
CA LYS A 633 -23.79 -1.63 -9.20
C LYS A 633 -24.11 -1.35 -7.73
N ILE A 634 -24.19 -0.07 -7.34
CA ILE A 634 -24.66 0.33 -6.00
C ILE A 634 -26.00 -0.33 -5.63
N ALA A 635 -26.95 -0.39 -6.58
CA ALA A 635 -28.23 -1.06 -6.39
C ALA A 635 -28.08 -2.59 -6.23
N GLY A 636 -27.15 -3.22 -6.94
CA GLY A 636 -26.86 -4.65 -6.79
C GLY A 636 -26.19 -4.98 -5.44
N ALA A 637 -25.33 -4.10 -4.93
CA ALA A 637 -24.81 -4.22 -3.58
C ALA A 637 -25.93 -4.15 -2.52
N ARG A 638 -27.02 -3.42 -2.78
CA ARG A 638 -28.21 -3.45 -1.91
C ARG A 638 -28.92 -4.80 -1.95
N LEU A 639 -29.06 -5.41 -3.13
CA LEU A 639 -29.65 -6.76 -3.26
C LEU A 639 -28.85 -7.82 -2.49
N TYR A 640 -27.51 -7.72 -2.54
CA TYR A 640 -26.64 -8.54 -1.70
C TYR A 640 -26.84 -8.29 -0.20
N ALA A 641 -27.02 -7.03 0.18
CA ALA A 641 -27.34 -6.67 1.56
C ALA A 641 -28.70 -7.25 2.00
N ASP A 642 -29.71 -7.25 1.12
CA ASP A 642 -31.02 -7.88 1.38
C ASP A 642 -30.88 -9.39 1.65
N SER A 643 -30.08 -10.10 0.84
CA SER A 643 -29.79 -11.53 1.03
C SER A 643 -29.07 -11.80 2.37
N LEU A 644 -28.09 -10.97 2.73
CA LEU A 644 -27.40 -11.05 4.02
C LEU A 644 -28.37 -10.83 5.19
N GLU A 645 -29.19 -9.78 5.11
CA GLU A 645 -30.17 -9.44 6.13
C GLU A 645 -31.20 -10.56 6.31
N SER A 646 -31.69 -11.13 5.22
CA SER A 646 -32.58 -12.31 5.24
C SER A 646 -31.92 -13.48 5.96
N THR A 647 -30.69 -13.82 5.58
CA THR A 647 -29.92 -14.93 6.18
C THR A 647 -29.68 -14.74 7.67
N LEU A 648 -29.34 -13.52 8.10
CA LEU A 648 -29.09 -13.22 9.51
C LEU A 648 -30.35 -13.19 10.37
N ASN A 649 -31.52 -12.92 9.79
CA ASN A 649 -32.80 -12.95 10.51
C ASN A 649 -33.45 -14.35 10.56
N ALA A 650 -33.04 -15.26 9.67
CA ALA A 650 -33.63 -16.60 9.56
C ALA A 650 -33.14 -17.62 10.60
N GLY A 651 -32.04 -17.33 11.30
CA GLY A 651 -31.47 -18.21 12.34
C GLY A 651 -30.91 -17.40 13.48
#